data_AF-A0A2G5IMK6-F1
#
_entry.id   AF-A0A2G5IMK6-F1
#
_cell.length_a   1.000
_cell.length_b   1.000
_cell.length_c   1.000
_cell.angle_alpha   90.00
_cell.angle_beta   90.00
_cell.angle_gamma   90.00
#
_symmetry.space_group_name_H-M   'P 1'
#
loop_
_entity.id
_entity.type
_entity.pdbx_description
1 polymer ?
#
loop_
_entity_poly.entity_id
_entity_poly.type
_entity_poly.pdbx_seq_one_letter_code
_entity_poly.pdbx_strand_id
1 'polypeptide(L)'
;MVEDLAERTRDLYAAAEERLLGIIARQLADGHDAPGWAERKLAAVQRVRRASGAVVDELGRAMSLEVFDAVAEAYNTGHRAAVAELGVLDPHGVRHLDDVLPAAQAVDRLAAETVDLLTERHRSILRAVDDGYRAVVAEVTATPLLGTGTRRQATQDAMTRFADRGISSFTDRSGRRWQLTSYAEMAVRTSVGRAATEAHMRTLGDAGVDLVIVSNSPRECPLCRPWEGKILSIGGRAGTVEVEHAIDDGRMVRVDVAGSLNDARQAGLQHPNCRHSVSAYTPGITRVDAAESDPEGYEAGQRQRAIERNIRKHKNRAAAATTPEAKRAANAKVRQHQAAMREHLAAHPDLRRNPKREAPGASNLPAPRRTVPDEAQQAARIRSGDDLTPREMSDDQLSAAMRHGELTERDRARIETEADRRDTAALLDRAAPGGHLSDDLLALSDDDLARVFGHVDDRDRLRIMAETDRRDRAGQLPGARRDLLGLSDDQLAARYRDAPADRDALAAEAHRRDLLAQHFPGGQLADRLDDVGDDALAWCMQYADEREILRIAEEMDRRDAAAMPAPAATGDAVDDLLADRNALAEAMDPAPDPDGWGALADDATFAEQLAEAVDESGAGEEVPRITRAEARAMYDEYVYRQYLQAEDDLRGVLLNKKAQAAGRAPITLFSGPARIAHANASDELKEWWAEHGRLTQAEFIEKATGQAQRWAAGARKNESDHQNKR
;
A
#
# COMPACT_ATOMS: atom_id res chain seq x y z
N MET A 1 20.82 5.02 29.87
CA MET A 1 19.65 4.26 29.40
C MET A 1 18.74 3.86 30.56
N VAL A 2 18.98 2.79 31.32
CA VAL A 2 18.09 2.42 32.47
C VAL A 2 17.96 3.54 33.53
N GLU A 3 19.03 4.32 33.73
CA GLU A 3 19.05 5.42 34.69
C GLU A 3 18.12 6.58 34.30
N ASP A 4 17.93 6.83 32.99
CA ASP A 4 17.17 7.99 32.48
C ASP A 4 15.65 7.78 32.63
N LEU A 5 15.20 6.52 32.54
CA LEU A 5 13.80 6.13 32.59
C LEU A 5 13.20 6.23 34.01
N ALA A 6 13.92 5.73 35.02
CA ALA A 6 13.53 5.88 36.42
C ALA A 6 13.55 7.35 36.87
N GLU A 7 14.42 8.18 36.26
CA GLU A 7 14.44 9.62 36.49
C GLU A 7 13.15 10.30 36.01
N ARG A 8 12.58 9.90 34.85
CA ARG A 8 11.31 10.47 34.34
C ARG A 8 10.15 10.23 35.30
N THR A 9 9.98 9.00 35.82
CA THR A 9 8.92 8.70 36.79
C THR A 9 9.12 9.48 38.08
N ARG A 10 10.35 9.56 38.60
CA ARG A 10 10.66 10.39 39.78
C ARG A 10 10.20 11.84 39.57
N ASP A 11 10.47 12.40 38.40
CA ASP A 11 10.13 13.79 38.08
C ASP A 11 8.62 14.01 38.04
N LEU A 12 7.83 13.05 37.55
CA LEU A 12 6.36 13.09 37.63
C LEU A 12 5.85 13.18 39.08
N TYR A 13 6.36 12.32 39.97
CA TYR A 13 5.96 12.35 41.38
C TYR A 13 6.43 13.62 42.09
N ALA A 14 7.64 14.10 41.78
CA ALA A 14 8.16 15.34 42.34
C ALA A 14 7.31 16.55 41.92
N ALA A 15 6.87 16.60 40.66
CA ALA A 15 5.99 17.65 40.16
C ALA A 15 4.60 17.61 40.82
N ALA A 16 4.04 16.41 40.99
CA ALA A 16 2.77 16.23 41.70
C ALA A 16 2.86 16.70 43.17
N GLU A 17 3.91 16.30 43.89
CA GLU A 17 4.12 16.71 45.28
C GLU A 17 4.24 18.23 45.43
N GLU A 18 5.02 18.89 44.56
CA GLU A 18 5.14 20.36 44.59
C GLU A 18 3.80 21.05 44.32
N ARG A 19 3.04 20.57 43.32
CA ARG A 19 1.73 21.14 42.99
C ARG A 19 0.75 21.01 44.14
N LEU A 20 0.74 19.86 44.82
CA LEU A 20 -0.08 19.60 46.01
C LEU A 20 0.34 20.52 47.18
N LEU A 21 1.64 20.64 47.46
CA LEU A 21 2.15 21.57 48.49
C LEU A 21 1.74 23.01 48.20
N GLY A 22 1.87 23.45 46.95
CA GLY A 22 1.50 24.79 46.51
C GLY A 22 0.00 25.07 46.61
N ILE A 23 -0.86 24.08 46.29
CA ILE A 23 -2.32 24.20 46.46
C ILE A 23 -2.66 24.42 47.93
N ILE A 24 -2.08 23.61 48.83
CA ILE A 24 -2.30 23.69 50.27
C ILE A 24 -1.79 25.02 50.82
N ALA A 25 -0.55 25.41 50.50
CA ALA A 25 0.06 26.66 50.95
C ALA A 25 -0.77 27.87 50.54
N ARG A 26 -1.18 27.97 49.26
CA ARG A 26 -2.02 29.08 48.78
C ARG A 26 -3.40 29.10 49.45
N GLN A 27 -4.02 27.93 49.60
CA GLN A 27 -5.33 27.83 50.26
C GLN A 27 -5.27 28.20 51.74
N LEU A 28 -4.19 27.90 52.45
CA LEU A 28 -4.03 28.29 53.85
C LEU A 28 -3.63 29.76 53.99
N ALA A 29 -2.79 30.27 53.09
CA ALA A 29 -2.30 31.65 53.08
C ALA A 29 -3.41 32.70 52.85
N ASP A 30 -4.41 32.33 52.07
CA ASP A 30 -5.50 33.22 51.70
C ASP A 30 -6.30 33.68 52.94
N GLY A 31 -6.50 34.99 53.08
CA GLY A 31 -7.37 35.59 54.09
C GLY A 31 -6.96 35.38 55.56
N HIS A 32 -5.67 35.20 55.86
CA HIS A 32 -5.15 34.93 57.23
C HIS A 32 -5.72 35.84 58.34
N ASP A 33 -5.95 37.10 58.02
CA ASP A 33 -6.37 38.11 58.99
C ASP A 33 -7.89 38.30 59.01
N ALA A 34 -8.63 37.68 58.08
CA ALA A 34 -10.06 37.86 57.98
C ALA A 34 -10.83 37.08 59.08
N PRO A 35 -11.90 37.65 59.68
CA PRO A 35 -12.73 36.97 60.68
C PRO A 35 -13.31 35.66 60.12
N GLY A 36 -13.49 34.62 60.93
CA GLY A 36 -14.03 33.33 60.47
C GLY A 36 -13.11 32.54 59.52
N TRP A 37 -11.79 32.68 59.69
CA TRP A 37 -10.81 31.98 58.85
C TRP A 37 -10.96 30.45 58.93
N ALA A 38 -11.17 29.90 60.13
CA ALA A 38 -11.28 28.46 60.35
C ALA A 38 -12.48 27.87 59.60
N GLU A 39 -13.66 28.50 59.68
CA GLU A 39 -14.87 28.06 58.97
C GLU A 39 -14.68 28.10 57.46
N ARG A 40 -14.05 29.17 56.93
CA ARG A 40 -13.75 29.27 55.50
C ARG A 40 -12.76 28.19 55.02
N LYS A 41 -11.76 27.84 55.83
CA LYS A 41 -10.79 26.78 55.46
C LYS A 41 -11.40 25.39 55.56
N LEU A 42 -12.23 25.13 56.57
CA LEU A 42 -13.00 23.88 56.66
C LEU A 42 -13.97 23.72 55.47
N ALA A 43 -14.65 24.80 55.05
CA ALA A 43 -15.48 24.79 53.84
C ALA A 43 -14.67 24.62 52.54
N ALA A 44 -13.37 24.95 52.54
CA ALA A 44 -12.48 24.79 51.39
C ALA A 44 -11.93 23.37 51.22
N VAL A 45 -12.10 22.47 52.22
CA VAL A 45 -11.58 21.09 52.19
C VAL A 45 -12.01 20.35 50.92
N GLN A 46 -13.29 20.48 50.51
CA GLN A 46 -13.78 19.82 49.30
C GLN A 46 -13.14 20.37 48.02
N ARG A 47 -12.78 21.66 47.99
CA ARG A 47 -12.04 22.26 46.86
C ARG A 47 -10.61 21.74 46.81
N VAL A 48 -9.93 21.67 47.96
CA VAL A 48 -8.57 21.10 48.08
C VAL A 48 -8.57 19.64 47.63
N ARG A 49 -9.57 18.85 48.07
CA ARG A 49 -9.72 17.45 47.69
C ARG A 49 -9.91 17.28 46.18
N ARG A 50 -10.80 18.04 45.55
CA ARG A 50 -11.00 18.00 44.09
C ARG A 50 -9.75 18.41 43.31
N ALA A 51 -9.11 19.50 43.72
CA ALA A 51 -7.88 19.96 43.08
C ALA A 51 -6.74 18.93 43.22
N SER A 52 -6.65 18.25 44.36
CA SER A 52 -5.65 17.21 44.61
C SER A 52 -5.96 15.93 43.84
N GLY A 53 -7.24 15.55 43.71
CA GLY A 53 -7.69 14.44 42.87
C GLY A 53 -7.23 14.59 41.43
N ALA A 54 -7.48 15.75 40.82
CA ALA A 54 -7.06 16.03 39.45
C ALA A 54 -5.53 15.88 39.24
N VAL A 55 -4.71 16.29 40.22
CA VAL A 55 -3.25 16.11 40.15
C VAL A 55 -2.84 14.64 40.22
N VAL A 56 -3.49 13.86 41.09
CA VAL A 56 -3.20 12.43 41.25
C VAL A 56 -3.68 11.62 40.04
N ASP A 57 -4.82 11.96 39.44
CA ASP A 57 -5.33 11.30 38.23
C ASP A 57 -4.44 11.58 37.00
N GLU A 58 -3.94 12.81 36.88
CA GLU A 58 -2.94 13.18 35.86
C GLU A 58 -1.62 12.42 36.08
N LEU A 59 -1.15 12.36 37.32
CA LEU A 59 0.03 11.57 37.70
C LEU A 59 -0.16 10.08 37.36
N GLY A 60 -1.32 9.49 37.64
CA GLY A 60 -1.59 8.09 37.38
C GLY A 60 -1.51 7.74 35.89
N ARG A 61 -2.14 8.55 35.03
CA ARG A 61 -2.08 8.35 33.57
C ARG A 61 -0.67 8.52 33.01
N ALA A 62 0.04 9.58 33.43
CA ALA A 62 1.40 9.82 32.97
C ALA A 62 2.36 8.72 33.45
N MET A 63 2.25 8.31 34.71
CA MET A 63 3.08 7.25 35.30
C MET A 63 2.89 5.92 34.59
N SER A 64 1.65 5.53 34.30
CA SER A 64 1.36 4.26 33.62
C SER A 64 2.10 4.17 32.27
N LEU A 65 1.92 5.17 31.41
CA LEU A 65 2.56 5.23 30.10
C LEU A 65 4.10 5.17 30.20
N GLU A 66 4.68 5.94 31.12
CA GLU A 66 6.14 5.97 31.31
C GLU A 66 6.70 4.64 31.84
N VAL A 67 5.95 3.92 32.69
CA VAL A 67 6.36 2.60 33.19
C VAL A 67 6.33 1.56 32.08
N PHE A 68 5.26 1.52 31.27
CA PHE A 68 5.18 0.60 30.14
C PHE A 68 6.32 0.83 29.14
N ASP A 69 6.54 2.08 28.74
CA ASP A 69 7.63 2.47 27.83
C ASP A 69 9.00 2.06 28.40
N ALA A 70 9.25 2.37 29.68
CA ALA A 70 10.52 2.06 30.33
C ALA A 70 10.80 0.55 30.47
N VAL A 71 9.77 -0.24 30.80
CA VAL A 71 9.90 -1.69 30.93
C VAL A 71 10.12 -2.32 29.55
N ALA A 72 9.40 -1.88 28.52
CA ALA A 72 9.55 -2.36 27.15
C ALA A 72 10.95 -2.05 26.59
N GLU A 73 11.43 -0.81 26.73
CA GLU A 73 12.76 -0.41 26.27
C GLU A 73 13.87 -1.22 26.97
N ALA A 74 13.73 -1.45 28.28
CA ALA A 74 14.71 -2.22 29.02
C ALA A 74 14.67 -3.71 28.70
N TYR A 75 13.49 -4.28 28.46
CA TYR A 75 13.37 -5.65 27.97
C TYR A 75 14.09 -5.81 26.62
N ASN A 76 13.82 -4.91 25.66
CA ASN A 76 14.48 -4.90 24.35
C ASN A 76 15.99 -4.66 24.45
N THR A 77 16.43 -3.84 25.42
CA THR A 77 17.85 -3.63 25.68
C THR A 77 18.52 -4.89 26.25
N GLY A 78 17.86 -5.59 27.18
CA GLY A 78 18.35 -6.86 27.72
C GLY A 78 18.45 -7.95 26.65
N HIS A 79 17.43 -8.05 25.78
CA HIS A 79 17.45 -8.96 24.64
C HIS A 79 18.61 -8.65 23.68
N ARG A 80 18.74 -7.39 23.23
CA ARG A 80 19.85 -6.98 22.34
C ARG A 80 21.23 -7.19 22.97
N ALA A 81 21.37 -6.96 24.27
CA ALA A 81 22.61 -7.24 24.98
C ALA A 81 22.96 -8.74 24.93
N ALA A 82 21.98 -9.61 25.16
CA ALA A 82 22.18 -11.06 25.04
C ALA A 82 22.50 -11.50 23.61
N VAL A 83 21.79 -10.98 22.60
CA VAL A 83 22.06 -11.27 21.18
C VAL A 83 23.47 -10.81 20.80
N ALA A 84 23.90 -9.64 21.26
CA ALA A 84 25.26 -9.15 21.02
C ALA A 84 26.32 -10.05 21.67
N GLU A 85 26.07 -10.53 22.90
CA GLU A 85 26.95 -11.51 23.56
C GLU A 85 27.02 -12.83 22.78
N LEU A 86 25.88 -13.34 22.29
CA LEU A 86 25.80 -14.58 21.51
C LEU A 86 26.44 -14.46 20.12
N GLY A 87 26.30 -13.30 19.46
CA GLY A 87 26.91 -13.08 18.15
C GLY A 87 28.44 -13.01 18.15
N VAL A 88 29.04 -12.78 19.32
CA VAL A 88 30.48 -12.95 19.54
C VAL A 88 30.86 -14.44 19.62
N LEU A 89 29.94 -15.32 20.01
CA LEU A 89 30.15 -16.75 20.22
C LEU A 89 29.89 -17.57 18.95
N ASP A 90 28.81 -17.26 18.22
CA ASP A 90 28.47 -17.91 16.95
C ASP A 90 27.85 -16.90 15.97
N PRO A 91 28.61 -16.40 14.97
CA PRO A 91 28.12 -15.47 13.97
C PRO A 91 26.99 -16.02 13.08
N HIS A 92 26.82 -17.35 13.00
CA HIS A 92 25.84 -18.00 12.14
C HIS A 92 24.50 -18.29 12.83
N GLY A 93 24.49 -18.43 14.17
CA GLY A 93 23.30 -18.67 14.98
C GLY A 93 22.43 -17.45 15.29
N VAL A 94 22.96 -16.22 15.12
CA VAL A 94 22.27 -14.96 15.47
C VAL A 94 20.99 -14.74 14.66
N ARG A 95 20.97 -15.19 13.39
CA ARG A 95 19.86 -14.96 12.46
C ARG A 95 18.53 -15.57 12.91
N HIS A 96 18.54 -16.58 13.78
CA HIS A 96 17.31 -17.21 14.29
C HIS A 96 16.80 -16.58 15.60
N LEU A 97 17.61 -15.75 16.26
CA LEU A 97 17.24 -15.10 17.53
C LEU A 97 16.64 -13.70 17.33
N ASP A 98 16.93 -13.05 16.19
CA ASP A 98 16.31 -11.78 15.77
C ASP A 98 14.79 -11.92 15.51
N ASP A 99 14.31 -13.14 15.23
CA ASP A 99 12.89 -13.46 14.99
C ASP A 99 12.09 -13.75 16.29
N VAL A 100 12.74 -13.78 17.45
CA VAL A 100 12.05 -14.00 18.73
C VAL A 100 11.42 -12.68 19.16
N LEU A 101 10.12 -12.56 18.85
CA LEU A 101 9.26 -11.48 19.31
C LEU A 101 9.54 -11.13 20.78
N PRO A 102 9.60 -9.84 21.15
CA PRO A 102 9.55 -9.43 22.55
C PRO A 102 8.36 -10.16 23.19
N ALA A 103 8.60 -10.84 24.30
CA ALA A 103 7.53 -11.51 25.02
C ALA A 103 6.60 -10.44 25.59
N ALA A 104 5.63 -10.00 24.80
CA ALA A 104 4.69 -8.93 25.15
C ALA A 104 4.05 -9.20 26.51
N GLN A 105 3.72 -10.48 26.77
CA GLN A 105 3.20 -10.93 28.05
C GLN A 105 4.15 -10.67 29.25
N ALA A 106 5.47 -10.80 29.08
CA ALA A 106 6.44 -10.54 30.15
C ALA A 106 6.59 -9.05 30.43
N VAL A 107 6.64 -8.23 29.37
CA VAL A 107 6.65 -6.77 29.46
C VAL A 107 5.37 -6.28 30.14
N ASP A 108 4.21 -6.74 29.66
CA ASP A 108 2.90 -6.37 30.20
C ASP A 108 2.78 -6.76 31.67
N ARG A 109 3.20 -7.97 32.05
CA ARG A 109 3.19 -8.43 33.44
C ARG A 109 4.06 -7.55 34.33
N LEU A 110 5.33 -7.31 33.96
CA LEU A 110 6.27 -6.52 34.77
C LEU A 110 5.85 -5.05 34.89
N ALA A 111 5.32 -4.47 33.79
CA ALA A 111 4.79 -3.13 33.78
C ALA A 111 3.53 -3.03 34.63
N ALA A 112 2.54 -3.93 34.44
CA ALA A 112 1.30 -3.96 35.21
C ALA A 112 1.56 -4.13 36.72
N GLU A 113 2.43 -5.07 37.12
CA GLU A 113 2.85 -5.25 38.52
C GLU A 113 3.38 -3.95 39.13
N THR A 114 4.16 -3.19 38.35
CA THR A 114 4.75 -1.91 38.79
C THR A 114 3.72 -0.80 38.85
N VAL A 115 2.84 -0.71 37.85
CA VAL A 115 1.74 0.26 37.79
C VAL A 115 0.76 0.03 38.94
N ASP A 116 0.38 -1.21 39.22
CA ASP A 116 -0.52 -1.57 40.32
C ASP A 116 0.11 -1.23 41.67
N LEU A 117 1.39 -1.59 41.86
CA LEU A 117 2.13 -1.26 43.07
C LEU A 117 2.14 0.25 43.36
N LEU A 118 2.25 1.08 42.32
CA LEU A 118 2.29 2.53 42.44
C LEU A 118 0.89 3.15 42.58
N THR A 119 -0.08 2.64 41.84
CA THR A 119 -1.48 3.08 41.87
C THR A 119 -2.13 2.80 43.23
N GLU A 120 -1.82 1.67 43.86
CA GLU A 120 -2.26 1.35 45.22
C GLU A 120 -1.84 2.46 46.21
N ARG A 121 -0.66 3.07 46.00
CA ARG A 121 -0.13 4.13 46.86
C ARG A 121 -0.75 5.50 46.57
N HIS A 122 -1.36 5.73 45.41
CA HIS A 122 -2.02 7.01 45.09
C HIS A 122 -3.18 7.35 46.03
N ARG A 123 -3.96 6.35 46.45
CA ARG A 123 -5.04 6.55 47.44
C ARG A 123 -4.51 7.11 48.76
N SER A 124 -3.32 6.69 49.17
CA SER A 124 -2.67 7.19 50.39
C SER A 124 -2.26 8.66 50.28
N ILE A 125 -1.91 9.14 49.07
CA ILE A 125 -1.60 10.55 48.80
C ILE A 125 -2.82 11.42 49.11
N LEU A 126 -3.97 11.10 48.51
CA LEU A 126 -5.19 11.91 48.67
C LEU A 126 -5.63 11.98 50.13
N ARG A 127 -5.50 10.86 50.86
CA ARG A 127 -5.79 10.82 52.29
C ARG A 127 -4.80 11.67 53.09
N ALA A 128 -3.50 11.55 52.82
CA ALA A 128 -2.46 12.31 53.52
C ALA A 128 -2.57 13.83 53.26
N VAL A 129 -3.00 14.25 52.06
CA VAL A 129 -3.33 15.65 51.76
C VAL A 129 -4.50 16.15 52.60
N ASP A 130 -5.59 15.37 52.66
CA ASP A 130 -6.82 15.74 53.39
C ASP A 130 -6.57 15.81 54.90
N ASP A 131 -5.93 14.77 55.46
CA ASP A 131 -5.54 14.69 56.88
C ASP A 131 -4.53 15.79 57.24
N GLY A 132 -3.56 16.03 56.37
CA GLY A 132 -2.56 17.09 56.52
C GLY A 132 -3.19 18.48 56.53
N TYR A 133 -4.08 18.77 55.58
CA TYR A 133 -4.78 20.05 55.51
C TYR A 133 -5.61 20.29 56.78
N ARG A 134 -6.38 19.30 57.24
CA ARG A 134 -7.16 19.40 58.49
C ARG A 134 -6.28 19.59 59.71
N ALA A 135 -5.17 18.87 59.80
CA ALA A 135 -4.23 18.99 60.91
C ALA A 135 -3.63 20.40 60.98
N VAL A 136 -3.24 20.97 59.83
CA VAL A 136 -2.73 22.35 59.77
C VAL A 136 -3.81 23.35 60.20
N VAL A 137 -5.05 23.22 59.71
CA VAL A 137 -6.16 24.11 60.11
C VAL A 137 -6.44 24.02 61.62
N ALA A 138 -6.43 22.83 62.20
CA ALA A 138 -6.65 22.64 63.63
C ALA A 138 -5.54 23.30 64.46
N GLU A 139 -4.28 23.12 64.06
CA GLU A 139 -3.13 23.69 64.76
C GLU A 139 -3.10 25.22 64.71
N VAL A 140 -3.38 25.80 63.53
CA VAL A 140 -3.40 27.26 63.33
C VAL A 140 -4.52 27.91 64.12
N THR A 141 -5.66 27.23 64.28
CA THR A 141 -6.78 27.72 65.10
C THR A 141 -6.43 27.74 66.59
N ALA A 142 -5.69 26.74 67.08
CA ALA A 142 -5.32 26.62 68.50
C ALA A 142 -4.21 27.60 68.93
N THR A 143 -3.25 27.89 68.07
CA THR A 143 -2.02 28.65 68.43
C THR A 143 -2.29 30.06 68.98
N PRO A 144 -3.13 30.91 68.35
CA PRO A 144 -3.45 32.24 68.89
C PRO A 144 -4.26 32.19 70.19
N LEU A 145 -5.13 31.19 70.37
CA LEU A 145 -5.94 31.01 71.58
C LEU A 145 -5.07 30.68 72.80
N LEU A 146 -3.94 30.01 72.57
CA LEU A 146 -2.94 29.67 73.58
C LEU A 146 -1.93 30.80 73.83
N GLY A 147 -2.01 31.92 73.08
CA GLY A 147 -1.05 33.03 73.20
C GLY A 147 0.38 32.69 72.75
N THR A 148 0.59 31.57 72.06
CA THR A 148 1.93 31.04 71.73
C THR A 148 2.48 31.54 70.40
N GLY A 149 1.69 32.29 69.62
CA GLY A 149 2.14 32.88 68.36
C GLY A 149 1.02 33.46 67.50
N THR A 150 1.38 34.03 66.35
CA THR A 150 0.41 34.56 65.37
C THR A 150 -0.09 33.46 64.43
N ARG A 151 -1.27 33.62 63.82
CA ARG A 151 -1.79 32.68 62.80
C ARG A 151 -0.83 32.49 61.62
N ARG A 152 -0.18 33.58 61.19
CA ARG A 152 0.80 33.55 60.10
C ARG A 152 2.00 32.67 60.46
N GLN A 153 2.53 32.83 61.68
CA GLN A 153 3.62 32.02 62.18
C GLN A 153 3.20 30.55 62.36
N ALA A 154 2.04 30.30 62.98
CA ALA A 154 1.48 28.97 63.14
C ALA A 154 1.29 28.24 61.79
N THR A 155 0.81 28.96 60.76
CA THR A 155 0.64 28.40 59.42
C THR A 155 1.99 28.03 58.82
N GLN A 156 2.98 28.91 58.94
CA GLN A 156 4.31 28.65 58.40
C GLN A 156 4.99 27.47 59.11
N ASP A 157 4.86 27.34 60.43
CA ASP A 157 5.44 26.25 61.20
C ASP A 157 4.76 24.92 60.87
N ALA A 158 3.43 24.92 60.78
CA ALA A 158 2.64 23.76 60.39
C ALA A 158 2.94 23.32 58.95
N MET A 159 3.08 24.25 58.01
CA MET A 159 3.49 23.96 56.63
C MET A 159 4.93 23.44 56.54
N THR A 160 5.84 23.94 57.37
CA THR A 160 7.22 23.44 57.43
C THR A 160 7.26 21.99 57.91
N ARG A 161 6.51 21.66 58.97
CA ARG A 161 6.39 20.27 59.44
C ARG A 161 5.70 19.37 58.42
N PHE A 162 4.69 19.88 57.72
CA PHE A 162 4.01 19.15 56.67
C PHE A 162 4.96 18.84 55.50
N ALA A 163 5.75 19.82 55.05
CA ALA A 163 6.79 19.63 54.03
C ALA A 163 7.92 18.69 54.46
N ASP A 164 8.32 18.71 55.74
CA ASP A 164 9.33 17.79 56.29
C ASP A 164 8.82 16.34 56.37
N ARG A 165 7.53 16.18 56.67
CA ARG A 165 6.88 14.87 56.67
C ARG A 165 6.76 14.35 55.24
N GLY A 166 6.49 15.22 54.28
CA GLY A 166 6.16 14.90 52.89
C GLY A 166 4.66 14.65 52.74
N ILE A 167 4.10 14.99 51.57
CA ILE A 167 2.67 14.80 51.29
C ILE A 167 2.29 13.32 51.20
N SER A 168 3.28 12.46 50.98
CA SER A 168 3.10 11.12 50.46
C SER A 168 3.91 10.09 51.25
N SER A 169 4.20 10.36 52.52
CA SER A 169 4.99 9.42 53.32
C SER A 169 4.15 8.23 53.77
N PHE A 170 4.55 7.02 53.40
CA PHE A 170 3.97 5.78 53.90
C PHE A 170 5.03 4.90 54.54
N THR A 171 4.57 3.91 55.30
CA THR A 171 5.43 2.90 55.92
C THR A 171 5.29 1.61 55.13
N ASP A 172 6.40 1.02 54.69
CA ASP A 172 6.38 -0.27 54.01
C ASP A 172 6.11 -1.42 55.01
N ARG A 173 5.94 -2.65 54.49
CA ARG A 173 5.73 -3.84 55.35
C ARG A 173 6.89 -4.11 56.31
N SER A 174 8.08 -3.59 56.01
CA SER A 174 9.28 -3.72 56.84
C SER A 174 9.43 -2.59 57.87
N GLY A 175 8.41 -1.73 58.04
CA GLY A 175 8.43 -0.63 59.01
C GLY A 175 9.24 0.59 58.58
N ARG A 176 9.77 0.63 57.35
CA ARG A 176 10.55 1.76 56.84
C ARG A 176 9.64 2.85 56.32
N ARG A 177 9.96 4.09 56.66
CA ARG A 177 9.27 5.27 56.13
C ARG A 177 9.83 5.66 54.77
N TRP A 178 8.96 5.76 53.78
CA TRP A 178 9.30 6.14 52.41
C TRP A 178 8.69 7.48 52.03
N GLN A 179 9.43 8.27 51.26
CA GLN A 179 8.84 9.33 50.45
C GLN A 179 8.39 8.71 49.12
N LEU A 180 7.18 9.01 48.67
CA LEU A 180 6.62 8.34 47.49
C LEU A 180 7.45 8.58 46.23
N THR A 181 8.03 9.77 46.07
CA THR A 181 8.94 10.11 44.97
C THR A 181 10.14 9.16 44.92
N SER A 182 10.76 8.89 46.08
CA SER A 182 11.91 7.96 46.17
C SER A 182 11.49 6.50 46.05
N TYR A 183 10.29 6.16 46.51
CA TYR A 183 9.74 4.82 46.35
C TYR A 183 9.39 4.52 44.90
N ALA A 184 8.79 5.47 44.18
CA ALA A 184 8.44 5.33 42.77
C ALA A 184 9.69 5.18 41.90
N GLU A 185 10.71 6.03 42.10
CA GLU A 185 12.02 5.88 41.44
C GLU A 185 12.62 4.50 41.69
N MET A 186 12.63 4.05 42.95
CA MET A 186 13.15 2.74 43.33
C MET A 186 12.36 1.59 42.67
N ALA A 187 11.02 1.64 42.71
CA ALA A 187 10.15 0.61 42.18
C ALA A 187 10.30 0.48 40.66
N VAL A 188 10.29 1.61 39.93
CA VAL A 188 10.50 1.62 38.48
C VAL A 188 11.90 1.14 38.15
N ARG A 189 12.95 1.64 38.81
CA ARG A 189 14.33 1.17 38.57
C ARG A 189 14.46 -0.33 38.77
N THR A 190 13.84 -0.86 39.82
CA THR A 190 13.85 -2.29 40.12
C THR A 190 13.13 -3.08 39.03
N SER A 191 11.97 -2.61 38.57
CA SER A 191 11.22 -3.24 37.48
C SER A 191 11.99 -3.23 36.16
N VAL A 192 12.56 -2.09 35.78
CA VAL A 192 13.38 -1.91 34.57
C VAL A 192 14.61 -2.83 34.61
N GLY A 193 15.31 -2.91 35.74
CA GLY A 193 16.44 -3.85 35.91
C GLY A 193 16.02 -5.32 35.84
N ARG A 194 14.86 -5.66 36.40
CA ARG A 194 14.27 -7.01 36.28
C ARG A 194 13.92 -7.35 34.85
N ALA A 195 13.28 -6.43 34.12
CA ALA A 195 12.90 -6.61 32.72
C ALA A 195 14.12 -6.86 31.83
N ALA A 196 15.16 -6.04 31.97
CA ALA A 196 16.42 -6.25 31.24
C ALA A 196 17.06 -7.59 31.59
N THR A 197 17.13 -7.95 32.87
CA THR A 197 17.71 -9.24 33.28
C THR A 197 16.87 -10.42 32.78
N GLU A 198 15.54 -10.35 32.88
CA GLU A 198 14.64 -11.43 32.45
C GLU A 198 14.74 -11.69 30.95
N ALA A 199 14.74 -10.62 30.14
CA ALA A 199 14.96 -10.70 28.70
C ALA A 199 16.32 -11.33 28.37
N HIS A 200 17.38 -10.83 29.03
CA HIS A 200 18.75 -11.31 28.82
C HIS A 200 18.87 -12.81 29.15
N MET A 201 18.39 -13.24 30.31
CA MET A 201 18.48 -14.65 30.75
C MET A 201 17.66 -15.57 29.86
N ARG A 202 16.47 -15.14 29.42
CA ARG A 202 15.65 -15.91 28.50
C ARG A 202 16.38 -16.13 27.17
N THR A 203 16.93 -15.07 26.59
CA THR A 203 17.65 -15.15 25.30
C THR A 203 18.90 -16.03 25.40
N LEU A 204 19.64 -15.96 26.50
CA LEU A 204 20.76 -16.88 26.74
C LEU A 204 20.30 -18.33 26.90
N GLY A 205 19.23 -18.56 27.67
CA GLY A 205 18.66 -19.90 27.88
C GLY A 205 18.12 -20.53 26.60
N ASP A 206 17.42 -19.76 25.76
CA ASP A 206 16.92 -20.19 24.45
C ASP A 206 18.09 -20.57 23.50
N ALA A 207 19.26 -19.94 23.67
CA ALA A 207 20.49 -20.26 22.96
C ALA A 207 21.34 -21.37 23.64
N GLY A 208 20.83 -22.00 24.71
CA GLY A 208 21.51 -23.08 25.42
C GLY A 208 22.66 -22.65 26.36
N VAL A 209 22.82 -21.35 26.61
CA VAL A 209 23.81 -20.83 27.57
C VAL A 209 23.22 -20.84 28.98
N ASP A 210 23.74 -21.70 29.86
CA ASP A 210 23.28 -21.80 31.27
C ASP A 210 24.19 -21.07 32.27
N LEU A 211 25.38 -20.64 31.88
CA LEU A 211 26.34 -19.99 32.79
C LEU A 211 26.40 -18.48 32.56
N VAL A 212 26.35 -17.72 33.65
CA VAL A 212 26.46 -16.27 33.65
C VAL A 212 27.46 -15.79 34.68
N ILE A 213 28.08 -14.64 34.43
CA ILE A 213 29.00 -13.97 35.35
C ILE A 213 28.37 -12.68 35.85
N VAL A 214 28.50 -12.42 37.16
CA VAL A 214 28.07 -11.17 37.77
C VAL A 214 29.11 -10.08 37.48
N SER A 215 28.65 -8.95 36.94
CA SER A 215 29.49 -7.77 36.69
C SER A 215 30.21 -7.29 37.96
N ASN A 216 31.41 -6.72 37.78
CA ASN A 216 32.09 -5.95 38.80
C ASN A 216 31.60 -4.49 38.71
N SER A 217 31.00 -3.95 39.79
CA SER A 217 30.41 -2.61 39.78
C SER A 217 31.09 -1.71 40.82
N PRO A 218 31.53 -0.49 40.47
CA PRO A 218 32.18 0.38 41.44
C PRO A 218 31.23 0.77 42.57
N ARG A 219 31.75 0.80 43.81
CA ARG A 219 31.02 1.17 45.04
C ARG A 219 29.91 0.19 45.34
N GLU A 220 30.25 -1.10 45.33
CA GLU A 220 29.33 -2.18 45.58
C GLU A 220 28.76 -2.12 47.00
N CYS A 221 27.50 -2.52 47.15
CA CYS A 221 26.89 -2.58 48.46
C CYS A 221 27.30 -3.87 49.20
N PRO A 222 27.16 -3.92 50.53
CA PRO A 222 27.47 -5.12 51.31
C PRO A 222 26.69 -6.39 50.91
N LEU A 223 25.51 -6.23 50.29
CA LEU A 223 24.67 -7.36 49.85
C LEU A 223 25.15 -7.98 48.53
N CYS A 224 25.70 -7.17 47.63
CA CYS A 224 26.16 -7.63 46.31
C CYS A 224 27.61 -8.12 46.32
N ARG A 225 28.44 -7.58 47.21
CA ARG A 225 29.88 -7.89 47.29
C ARG A 225 30.21 -9.39 47.27
N PRO A 226 29.47 -10.29 47.96
CA PRO A 226 29.79 -11.73 47.93
C PRO A 226 29.65 -12.38 46.55
N TRP A 227 28.88 -11.75 45.64
CA TRP A 227 28.49 -12.29 44.35
C TRP A 227 29.27 -11.69 43.17
N GLU A 228 30.02 -10.60 43.36
CA GLU A 228 30.76 -9.97 42.26
C GLU A 228 31.84 -10.89 41.68
N GLY A 229 31.90 -10.95 40.34
CA GLY A 229 32.82 -11.83 39.63
C GLY A 229 32.53 -13.33 39.80
N LYS A 230 31.46 -13.72 40.51
CA LYS A 230 31.06 -15.11 40.64
C LYS A 230 30.31 -15.58 39.39
N ILE A 231 30.55 -16.83 39.04
CA ILE A 231 29.83 -17.54 37.99
C ILE A 231 28.61 -18.20 38.63
N LEU A 232 27.46 -17.98 38.03
CA LEU A 232 26.16 -18.49 38.45
C LEU A 232 25.53 -19.27 37.32
N SER A 233 24.72 -20.27 37.66
CA SER A 233 23.88 -20.97 36.68
C SER A 233 22.49 -20.31 36.59
N ILE A 234 21.87 -20.33 35.41
CA ILE A 234 20.51 -19.82 35.21
C ILE A 234 19.50 -20.77 35.87
N GLY A 235 19.64 -22.08 35.65
CA GLY A 235 18.77 -23.12 36.25
C GLY A 235 19.48 -24.17 37.10
N GLY A 236 20.82 -24.26 37.01
CA GLY A 236 21.62 -25.31 37.66
C GLY A 236 21.82 -25.19 39.18
N ARG A 237 22.49 -26.19 39.76
CA ARG A 237 22.88 -26.27 41.17
C ARG A 237 24.33 -25.78 41.38
N ALA A 238 24.65 -25.31 42.59
CA ALA A 238 26.03 -24.95 42.96
C ALA A 238 26.99 -26.15 42.85
N GLY A 239 28.23 -25.90 42.46
CA GLY A 239 29.29 -26.91 42.39
C GLY A 239 30.32 -26.64 41.30
N THR A 240 31.44 -27.37 41.34
CA THR A 240 32.41 -27.37 40.25
C THR A 240 31.88 -28.28 39.14
N VAL A 241 31.74 -27.73 37.94
CA VAL A 241 31.32 -28.47 36.74
C VAL A 241 32.44 -28.46 35.71
N GLU A 242 32.62 -29.60 35.03
CA GLU A 242 33.48 -29.71 33.86
C GLU A 242 32.63 -29.33 32.64
N VAL A 243 32.99 -28.25 31.96
CA VAL A 243 32.29 -27.75 30.77
C VAL A 243 33.27 -27.70 29.61
N GLU A 244 32.82 -28.06 28.42
CA GLU A 244 33.66 -28.00 27.23
C GLU A 244 34.07 -26.55 26.91
N HIS A 245 35.32 -26.39 26.47
CA HIS A 245 35.87 -25.11 26.05
C HIS A 245 35.14 -24.62 24.79
N ALA A 246 34.74 -23.35 24.77
CA ALA A 246 33.84 -22.84 23.72
C ALA A 246 34.43 -22.81 22.29
N ILE A 247 35.75 -22.92 22.14
CA ILE A 247 36.45 -22.94 20.83
C ILE A 247 37.46 -24.09 20.67
N ASP A 248 37.73 -24.86 21.73
CA ASP A 248 38.71 -25.96 21.69
C ASP A 248 37.96 -27.28 21.91
N ASP A 249 37.48 -27.87 20.82
CA ASP A 249 36.69 -29.12 20.86
C ASP A 249 37.43 -30.23 21.65
N GLY A 250 36.72 -30.89 22.55
CA GLY A 250 37.23 -31.97 23.39
C GLY A 250 38.07 -31.54 24.60
N ARG A 251 38.29 -30.23 24.81
CA ARG A 251 38.99 -29.72 26.00
C ARG A 251 37.98 -29.34 27.09
N MET A 252 38.02 -30.05 28.22
CA MET A 252 37.19 -29.72 29.39
C MET A 252 37.85 -28.63 30.25
N VAL A 253 37.03 -27.68 30.72
CA VAL A 253 37.41 -26.60 31.63
C VAL A 253 36.61 -26.73 32.91
N ARG A 254 37.31 -26.67 34.05
CA ARG A 254 36.70 -26.60 35.37
C ARG A 254 36.15 -25.22 35.64
N VAL A 255 34.85 -25.15 35.91
CA VAL A 255 34.14 -23.91 36.26
C VAL A 255 33.51 -24.06 37.64
N ASP A 256 33.86 -23.14 38.55
CA ASP A 256 33.27 -23.10 39.89
C ASP A 256 31.98 -22.27 39.89
N VAL A 257 30.83 -22.95 39.94
CA VAL A 257 29.51 -22.31 39.98
C VAL A 257 29.12 -22.05 41.43
N ALA A 258 29.01 -20.77 41.80
CA ALA A 258 28.73 -20.34 43.17
C ALA A 258 27.28 -20.62 43.61
N GLY A 259 26.36 -20.82 42.66
CA GLY A 259 24.95 -21.13 42.90
C GLY A 259 24.08 -20.74 41.71
N SER A 260 22.77 -20.90 41.85
CA SER A 260 21.83 -20.39 40.85
C SER A 260 21.68 -18.87 40.97
N LEU A 261 21.35 -18.21 39.87
CA LEU A 261 21.03 -16.78 39.86
C LEU A 261 19.85 -16.45 40.79
N ASN A 262 18.89 -17.37 40.91
CA ASN A 262 17.75 -17.23 41.80
C ASN A 262 18.16 -17.28 43.28
N ASP A 263 19.05 -18.20 43.66
CA ASP A 263 19.57 -18.28 45.04
C ASP A 263 20.37 -17.03 45.40
N ALA A 264 21.20 -16.54 44.47
CA ALA A 264 21.94 -15.29 44.65
C ALA A 264 21.00 -14.10 44.85
N ARG A 265 19.90 -14.02 44.08
CA ARG A 265 18.85 -13.00 44.25
C ARG A 265 18.18 -13.07 45.61
N GLN A 266 17.84 -14.27 46.08
CA GLN A 266 17.26 -14.47 47.42
C GLN A 266 18.25 -14.06 48.53
N ALA A 267 19.55 -14.26 48.30
CA ALA A 267 20.62 -13.83 49.20
C ALA A 267 20.96 -12.32 49.12
N GLY A 268 20.32 -11.56 48.23
CA GLY A 268 20.43 -10.09 48.16
C GLY A 268 21.07 -9.52 46.89
N LEU A 269 21.49 -10.35 45.94
CA LEU A 269 21.92 -9.88 44.61
C LEU A 269 20.73 -9.23 43.87
N GLN A 270 20.99 -8.15 43.10
CA GLN A 270 19.94 -7.41 42.37
C GLN A 270 18.79 -6.89 43.26
N HIS A 271 19.09 -6.55 44.52
CA HIS A 271 18.16 -5.85 45.41
C HIS A 271 17.73 -4.47 44.84
N PRO A 272 16.71 -3.81 45.41
CA PRO A 272 16.33 -2.48 44.96
C PRO A 272 17.47 -1.47 44.95
N ASN A 273 17.62 -0.72 43.85
CA ASN A 273 18.74 0.18 43.54
C ASN A 273 20.11 -0.47 43.28
N CYS A 274 20.18 -1.80 43.18
CA CYS A 274 21.38 -2.49 42.69
C CYS A 274 21.72 -2.05 41.25
N ARG A 275 23.01 -2.09 40.91
CA ARG A 275 23.56 -1.72 39.58
C ARG A 275 24.22 -2.89 38.86
N HIS A 276 24.29 -4.05 39.49
CA HIS A 276 24.89 -5.25 38.93
C HIS A 276 24.05 -5.79 37.77
N SER A 277 24.67 -5.93 36.62
CA SER A 277 24.21 -6.76 35.52
C SER A 277 24.82 -8.16 35.60
N VAL A 278 24.25 -9.07 34.82
CA VAL A 278 24.78 -10.40 34.54
C VAL A 278 25.01 -10.51 33.05
N SER A 279 26.08 -11.21 32.65
CA SER A 279 26.45 -11.44 31.26
C SER A 279 26.77 -12.92 31.05
N ALA A 280 26.71 -13.40 29.82
CA ALA A 280 27.08 -14.77 29.48
C ALA A 280 28.51 -15.11 29.94
N TYR A 281 28.65 -16.26 30.58
CA TYR A 281 29.96 -16.84 30.88
C TYR A 281 30.27 -17.92 29.84
N THR A 282 31.32 -17.67 29.06
CA THR A 282 31.79 -18.57 28.02
C THR A 282 33.04 -19.31 28.52
N PRO A 283 32.95 -20.64 28.74
CA PRO A 283 34.06 -21.43 29.25
C PRO A 283 35.33 -21.27 28.41
N GLY A 284 36.41 -20.86 29.04
CA GLY A 284 37.72 -20.68 28.40
C GLY A 284 37.96 -19.35 27.66
N ILE A 285 36.90 -18.58 27.39
CA ILE A 285 36.99 -17.27 26.71
C ILE A 285 36.77 -16.11 27.70
N THR A 286 35.75 -16.20 28.55
CA THR A 286 35.43 -15.14 29.50
C THR A 286 36.49 -15.05 30.58
N ARG A 287 37.17 -13.90 30.66
CA ARG A 287 38.11 -13.60 31.73
C ARG A 287 37.35 -13.20 33.00
N VAL A 288 37.65 -13.90 34.09
CA VAL A 288 37.12 -13.59 35.42
C VAL A 288 38.17 -12.76 36.15
N ASP A 289 38.01 -11.44 36.11
CA ASP A 289 38.86 -10.56 36.90
C ASP A 289 38.47 -10.65 38.38
N ALA A 290 39.45 -10.52 39.28
CA ALA A 290 39.18 -10.45 40.70
C ALA A 290 38.40 -9.15 41.00
N ALA A 291 37.23 -9.26 41.62
CA ALA A 291 36.50 -8.10 42.09
C ALA A 291 37.30 -7.40 43.20
N GLU A 292 37.65 -6.14 42.99
CA GLU A 292 38.28 -5.30 44.01
C GLU A 292 37.19 -4.58 44.79
N SER A 293 37.11 -4.84 46.09
CA SER A 293 36.06 -4.26 46.93
C SER A 293 36.36 -2.78 47.24
N ASP A 294 35.36 -1.91 47.09
CA ASP A 294 35.44 -0.47 47.41
C ASP A 294 34.42 -0.04 48.49
N PRO A 295 34.63 -0.40 49.77
CA PRO A 295 33.75 0.03 50.86
C PRO A 295 33.76 1.55 51.07
N GLU A 296 34.91 2.20 50.90
CA GLU A 296 35.08 3.63 51.15
C GLU A 296 34.29 4.46 50.12
N GLY A 297 34.35 4.08 48.83
CA GLY A 297 33.54 4.71 47.80
C GLY A 297 32.04 4.49 47.99
N TYR A 298 31.62 3.34 48.55
CA TYR A 298 30.23 3.14 48.96
C TYR A 298 29.81 4.14 50.05
N GLU A 299 30.60 4.30 51.12
CA GLU A 299 30.32 5.26 52.20
C GLU A 299 30.31 6.71 51.70
N ALA A 300 31.25 7.08 50.84
CA ALA A 300 31.30 8.37 50.18
C ALA A 300 30.02 8.61 49.35
N GLY A 301 29.60 7.62 48.56
CA GLY A 301 28.34 7.66 47.82
C GLY A 301 27.12 7.87 48.73
N GLN A 302 27.06 7.20 49.89
CA GLN A 302 25.99 7.37 50.87
C GLN A 302 25.97 8.78 51.47
N ARG A 303 27.15 9.35 51.76
CA ARG A 303 27.30 10.74 52.22
C ARG A 303 26.80 11.73 51.17
N GLN A 304 27.15 11.52 49.89
CA GLN A 304 26.61 12.31 48.78
C GLN A 304 25.07 12.26 48.75
N ARG A 305 24.47 11.05 48.87
CA ARG A 305 23.01 10.92 48.91
C ARG A 305 22.38 11.63 50.11
N ALA A 306 23.05 11.67 51.26
CA ALA A 306 22.58 12.41 52.43
C ALA A 306 22.54 13.92 52.17
N ILE A 307 23.54 14.47 51.47
CA ILE A 307 23.56 15.88 51.08
C ILE A 307 22.42 16.19 50.11
N GLU A 308 22.20 15.35 49.09
CA GLU A 308 21.09 15.52 48.13
C GLU A 308 19.72 15.51 48.81
N ARG A 309 19.50 14.59 49.78
CA ARG A 309 18.26 14.55 50.57
C ARG A 309 18.02 15.86 51.33
N ASN A 310 19.07 16.45 51.91
CA ASN A 310 18.96 17.74 52.59
C ASN A 310 18.67 18.90 51.62
N ILE A 311 19.29 18.89 50.42
CA ILE A 311 18.98 19.87 49.37
C ILE A 311 17.50 19.79 48.99
N ARG A 312 16.98 18.59 48.71
CA ARG A 312 15.55 18.39 48.39
C ARG A 312 14.63 18.83 49.53
N LYS A 313 14.95 18.44 50.77
CA LYS A 313 14.19 18.83 51.97
C LYS A 313 14.01 20.36 52.06
N HIS A 314 15.11 21.11 51.93
CA HIS A 314 15.04 22.57 52.03
C HIS A 314 14.37 23.25 50.84
N LYS A 315 14.43 22.63 49.65
CA LYS A 315 13.66 23.09 48.50
C LYS A 315 12.15 22.85 48.65
N ASN A 316 11.74 21.70 49.17
CA ASN A 316 10.33 21.43 49.50
C ASN A 316 9.81 22.43 50.55
N ARG A 317 10.62 22.79 51.55
CA ARG A 317 10.30 23.87 52.49
C ARG A 317 10.13 25.24 51.81
N ALA A 318 10.92 25.54 50.79
CA ALA A 318 10.79 26.78 50.02
C ALA A 318 9.48 26.82 49.20
N ALA A 319 9.03 25.66 48.68
CA ALA A 319 7.74 25.53 47.99
C ALA A 319 6.55 25.63 48.97
N ALA A 320 6.70 25.09 50.19
CA ALA A 320 5.71 25.16 51.25
C ALA A 320 5.69 26.48 52.04
N ALA A 321 6.57 27.43 51.71
CA ALA A 321 6.66 28.70 52.40
C ALA A 321 5.41 29.56 52.14
N THR A 322 4.76 30.02 53.21
CA THR A 322 3.63 30.95 53.17
C THR A 322 4.08 32.40 53.27
N THR A 323 5.35 32.66 53.63
CA THR A 323 5.93 34.01 53.71
C THR A 323 7.21 34.18 52.87
N PRO A 324 7.51 35.39 52.38
CA PRO A 324 8.78 35.68 51.71
C PRO A 324 10.02 35.41 52.59
N GLU A 325 9.93 35.69 53.89
CA GLU A 325 11.00 35.49 54.87
C GLU A 325 11.36 34.01 54.99
N ALA A 326 10.36 33.15 55.16
CA ALA A 326 10.56 31.71 55.26
C ALA A 326 11.13 31.13 53.95
N LYS A 327 10.65 31.62 52.80
CA LYS A 327 11.20 31.23 51.48
C LYS A 327 12.68 31.60 51.34
N ARG A 328 13.09 32.81 51.78
CA ARG A 328 14.50 33.23 51.80
C ARG A 328 15.35 32.35 52.72
N ALA A 329 14.87 32.05 53.92
CA ALA A 329 15.57 31.20 54.89
C ALA A 329 15.77 29.76 54.36
N ALA A 330 14.74 29.18 53.75
CA ALA A 330 14.83 27.87 53.12
C ALA A 330 15.86 27.86 51.96
N ASN A 331 15.82 28.88 51.09
CA ASN A 331 16.78 29.01 49.98
C ASN A 331 18.23 29.21 50.46
N ALA A 332 18.45 29.87 51.60
CA ALA A 332 19.79 29.99 52.19
C ALA A 332 20.35 28.60 52.59
N LYS A 333 19.51 27.73 53.17
CA LYS A 333 19.90 26.34 53.49
C LYS A 333 20.16 25.49 52.26
N VAL A 334 19.40 25.70 51.18
CA VAL A 334 19.70 25.05 49.88
C VAL A 334 21.11 25.38 49.41
N ARG A 335 21.50 26.67 49.45
CA ARG A 335 22.85 27.11 49.07
C ARG A 335 23.92 26.52 49.99
N GLN A 336 23.66 26.44 51.29
CA GLN A 336 24.56 25.81 52.27
C GLN A 336 24.84 24.35 51.92
N HIS A 337 23.80 23.55 51.66
CA HIS A 337 24.00 22.14 51.29
C HIS A 337 24.58 21.96 49.89
N GLN A 338 24.30 22.86 48.94
CA GLN A 338 24.98 22.86 47.65
C GLN A 338 26.47 23.19 47.77
N ALA A 339 26.87 24.01 48.75
CA ALA A 339 28.28 24.23 49.07
C ALA A 339 28.92 22.95 49.64
N ALA A 340 28.25 22.30 50.61
CA ALA A 340 28.69 21.02 51.15
C ALA A 340 28.81 19.92 50.07
N MET A 341 27.91 19.92 49.07
CA MET A 341 28.01 19.02 47.91
C MET A 341 29.29 19.28 47.11
N ARG A 342 29.61 20.55 46.82
CA ARG A 342 30.83 20.90 46.08
C ARG A 342 32.09 20.49 46.84
N GLU A 343 32.13 20.74 48.15
CA GLU A 343 33.24 20.32 49.02
C GLU A 343 33.40 18.80 49.04
N HIS A 344 32.30 18.06 49.18
CA HIS A 344 32.33 16.60 49.19
C HIS A 344 32.84 16.01 47.87
N LEU A 345 32.40 16.55 46.72
CA LEU A 345 32.87 16.14 45.40
C LEU A 345 34.33 16.52 45.14
N ALA A 346 34.80 17.65 45.67
CA ALA A 346 36.21 18.02 45.59
C ALA A 346 37.10 17.03 46.37
N ALA A 347 36.60 16.50 47.49
CA ALA A 347 37.29 15.49 48.28
C ALA A 347 37.20 14.06 47.70
N HIS A 348 36.28 13.80 46.75
CA HIS A 348 36.02 12.47 46.18
C HIS A 348 35.86 12.60 44.65
N PRO A 349 36.95 12.68 43.88
CA PRO A 349 36.92 12.97 42.45
C PRO A 349 36.20 11.93 41.58
N ASP A 350 36.01 10.71 42.09
CA ASP A 350 35.27 9.60 41.48
C ASP A 350 33.74 9.78 41.57
N LEU A 351 33.27 10.69 42.43
CA LEU A 351 31.86 11.02 42.58
C LEU A 351 31.45 12.08 41.56
N ARG A 352 30.30 11.87 40.92
CA ARG A 352 29.69 12.84 40.00
C ARG A 352 28.42 13.44 40.60
N ARG A 353 28.25 14.76 40.47
CA ARG A 353 27.00 15.44 40.82
C ARG A 353 25.91 15.09 39.81
N ASN A 354 24.71 14.79 40.28
CA ASN A 354 23.52 14.71 39.45
C ASN A 354 22.50 15.77 39.93
N PRO A 355 22.45 16.95 39.30
CA PRO A 355 21.54 18.03 39.71
C PRO A 355 20.06 17.65 39.70
N LYS A 356 19.65 16.68 38.87
CA LYS A 356 18.26 16.21 38.81
C LYS A 356 17.85 15.53 40.12
N ARG A 357 18.77 14.83 40.79
CA ARG A 357 18.53 14.23 42.12
C ARG A 357 18.36 15.28 43.22
N GLU A 358 18.77 16.52 42.98
CA GLU A 358 18.60 17.63 43.90
C GLU A 358 17.35 18.47 43.59
N ALA A 359 16.69 18.24 42.45
CA ALA A 359 15.59 19.07 41.98
C ALA A 359 14.36 18.98 42.92
N PRO A 360 13.71 20.11 43.24
CA PRO A 360 12.34 20.13 43.72
C PRO A 360 11.42 20.22 42.51
N GLY A 361 10.57 19.22 42.26
CA GLY A 361 9.53 19.24 41.21
C GLY A 361 9.78 20.17 40.00
N ALA A 362 10.92 20.05 39.31
CA ALA A 362 11.43 21.14 38.47
C ALA A 362 10.40 21.61 37.42
N SER A 363 10.03 22.88 37.57
CA SER A 363 9.05 23.66 36.81
C SER A 363 9.00 23.39 35.31
N ASN A 364 7.99 22.61 34.94
CA ASN A 364 6.98 22.88 33.93
C ASN A 364 5.91 21.80 34.15
N LEU A 365 4.62 22.16 34.32
CA LEU A 365 3.66 21.33 33.56
C LEU A 365 4.22 21.37 32.14
N PRO A 366 4.36 20.25 31.40
CA PRO A 366 4.61 20.40 29.98
C PRO A 366 3.62 21.48 29.50
N ALA A 367 4.12 22.54 28.85
CA ALA A 367 3.24 23.38 28.02
C ALA A 367 2.33 22.39 27.31
N PRO A 368 0.99 22.55 27.42
CA PRO A 368 0.00 21.49 27.22
C PRO A 368 0.55 20.57 26.17
N ARG A 369 0.95 19.35 26.59
CA ARG A 369 1.79 18.44 25.78
C ARG A 369 1.37 18.70 24.36
N ARG A 370 2.25 19.26 23.52
CA ARG A 370 2.01 19.23 22.09
C ARG A 370 1.80 17.75 21.88
N THR A 371 0.54 17.37 21.70
CA THR A 371 0.11 15.99 21.54
C THR A 371 1.14 15.44 20.60
N VAL A 372 1.90 14.40 21.03
CA VAL A 372 2.95 13.83 20.18
C VAL A 372 2.29 13.77 18.80
N PRO A 373 2.77 14.55 17.82
CA PRO A 373 2.02 14.74 16.58
C PRO A 373 1.62 13.36 16.12
N ASP A 374 0.38 13.17 15.71
CA ASP A 374 -0.13 11.83 15.40
C ASP A 374 0.89 11.08 14.52
N GLU A 375 1.50 11.81 13.58
CA GLU A 375 2.67 11.42 12.79
C GLU A 375 3.81 10.74 13.56
N ALA A 376 4.29 11.35 14.63
CA ALA A 376 5.35 10.81 15.49
C ALA A 376 4.89 9.58 16.30
N GLN A 377 3.61 9.52 16.70
CA GLN A 377 3.05 8.33 17.37
C GLN A 377 2.95 7.15 16.42
N GLN A 378 2.40 7.39 15.23
CA GLN A 378 2.23 6.35 14.21
C GLN A 378 3.58 5.88 13.66
N ALA A 379 4.55 6.80 13.47
CA ALA A 379 5.91 6.42 13.08
C ALA A 379 6.63 5.61 14.16
N ALA A 380 6.42 5.92 15.44
CA ALA A 380 6.93 5.08 16.53
C ALA A 380 6.28 3.68 16.51
N ARG A 381 4.97 3.61 16.27
CA ARG A 381 4.22 2.34 16.18
C ARG A 381 4.75 1.45 15.06
N ILE A 382 5.02 2.00 13.88
CA ILE A 382 5.65 1.25 12.76
C ILE A 382 7.05 0.74 13.13
N ARG A 383 7.89 1.58 13.76
CA ARG A 383 9.26 1.21 14.13
C ARG A 383 9.33 0.12 15.21
N SER A 384 8.42 0.16 16.16
CA SER A 384 8.39 -0.80 17.28
C SER A 384 7.55 -2.05 16.98
N GLY A 385 6.68 -1.97 15.98
CA GLY A 385 5.71 -3.00 15.65
C GLY A 385 6.26 -4.06 14.71
N ASP A 386 5.58 -5.21 14.66
CA ASP A 386 5.86 -6.35 13.79
C ASP A 386 5.36 -6.15 12.34
N ASP A 387 5.62 -7.11 11.46
CA ASP A 387 5.18 -7.01 10.05
C ASP A 387 3.65 -6.95 9.85
N LEU A 388 2.87 -7.25 10.90
CA LEU A 388 1.41 -7.10 10.90
C LEU A 388 0.97 -5.69 11.31
N THR A 389 1.83 -4.91 11.95
CA THR A 389 1.49 -3.57 12.45
C THR A 389 0.94 -2.64 11.36
N PRO A 390 1.52 -2.58 10.13
CA PRO A 390 0.90 -1.80 9.05
C PRO A 390 -0.54 -2.24 8.74
N ARG A 391 -0.85 -3.55 8.81
CA ARG A 391 -2.20 -4.10 8.54
C ARG A 391 -3.23 -3.65 9.56
N GLU A 392 -2.83 -3.46 10.80
CA GLU A 392 -3.71 -3.04 11.89
C GLU A 392 -3.96 -1.52 11.91
N MET A 393 -3.15 -0.75 11.19
CA MET A 393 -3.24 0.71 11.13
C MET A 393 -4.21 1.17 10.05
N SER A 394 -4.98 2.23 10.31
CA SER A 394 -5.80 2.85 9.26
C SER A 394 -4.94 3.58 8.21
N ASP A 395 -5.51 3.89 7.05
CA ASP A 395 -4.79 4.63 5.99
C ASP A 395 -4.34 6.01 6.49
N ASP A 396 -5.18 6.67 7.31
CA ASP A 396 -4.82 7.94 7.96
C ASP A 396 -3.61 7.78 8.89
N GLN A 397 -3.52 6.67 9.62
CA GLN A 397 -2.42 6.39 10.53
C GLN A 397 -1.13 6.06 9.79
N LEU A 398 -1.21 5.28 8.71
CA LEU A 398 -0.08 4.99 7.83
C LEU A 398 0.43 6.27 7.15
N SER A 399 -0.49 7.10 6.63
CA SER A 399 -0.21 8.41 6.06
C SER A 399 0.44 9.35 7.07
N ALA A 400 -0.06 9.37 8.31
CA ALA A 400 0.56 10.13 9.39
C ALA A 400 1.98 9.63 9.69
N ALA A 401 2.21 8.32 9.76
CA ALA A 401 3.54 7.76 9.96
C ALA A 401 4.51 8.21 8.86
N MET A 402 4.10 8.13 7.58
CA MET A 402 4.94 8.53 6.44
C MET A 402 5.34 10.01 6.44
N ARG A 403 4.50 10.90 7.01
CA ARG A 403 4.82 12.33 7.16
C ARG A 403 5.94 12.59 8.16
N HIS A 404 6.31 11.61 8.99
CA HIS A 404 7.36 11.75 9.99
C HIS A 404 8.75 11.45 9.41
N GLY A 405 9.70 12.37 9.60
CA GLY A 405 11.04 12.30 8.98
C GLY A 405 11.98 11.20 9.51
N GLU A 406 11.62 10.50 10.59
CA GLU A 406 12.49 9.53 11.26
C GLU A 406 12.23 8.05 10.91
N LEU A 407 11.41 7.76 9.90
CA LEU A 407 11.26 6.39 9.40
C LEU A 407 12.52 5.94 8.67
N THR A 408 12.95 4.71 8.90
CA THR A 408 14.02 4.09 8.10
C THR A 408 13.49 3.65 6.74
N GLU A 409 14.37 3.32 5.80
CA GLU A 409 13.98 2.80 4.48
C GLU A 409 13.20 1.48 4.58
N ARG A 410 13.59 0.62 5.54
CA ARG A 410 12.85 -0.60 5.88
C ARG A 410 11.43 -0.30 6.37
N ASP A 411 11.25 0.72 7.22
CA ASP A 411 9.93 1.09 7.74
C ASP A 411 9.02 1.62 6.64
N ARG A 412 9.57 2.43 5.72
CA ARG A 412 8.84 2.91 4.54
C ARG A 412 8.41 1.76 3.64
N ALA A 413 9.31 0.83 3.35
CA ALA A 413 9.00 -0.34 2.52
C ALA A 413 7.87 -1.20 3.12
N ARG A 414 7.79 -1.33 4.44
CA ARG A 414 6.68 -2.04 5.11
C ARG A 414 5.34 -1.33 4.95
N ILE A 415 5.31 0.00 5.05
CA ILE A 415 4.11 0.80 4.82
C ILE A 415 3.69 0.68 3.35
N GLU A 416 4.64 0.84 2.42
CA GLU A 416 4.40 0.73 0.97
C GLU A 416 3.86 -0.65 0.58
N THR A 417 4.45 -1.72 1.10
CA THR A 417 3.97 -3.10 0.84
C THR A 417 2.53 -3.31 1.30
N GLU A 418 2.13 -2.73 2.44
CA GLU A 418 0.75 -2.83 2.91
C GLU A 418 -0.20 -1.94 2.12
N ALA A 419 0.24 -0.74 1.71
CA ALA A 419 -0.53 0.13 0.81
C ALA A 419 -0.79 -0.57 -0.52
N ASP A 420 0.24 -1.15 -1.15
CA ASP A 420 0.12 -1.92 -2.40
C ASP A 420 -0.85 -3.09 -2.25
N ARG A 421 -0.82 -3.79 -1.11
CA ARG A 421 -1.75 -4.88 -0.80
C ARG A 421 -3.19 -4.38 -0.69
N ARG A 422 -3.43 -3.27 0.01
CA ARG A 422 -4.77 -2.67 0.16
C ARG A 422 -5.31 -2.15 -1.16
N ASP A 423 -4.48 -1.48 -1.93
CA ASP A 423 -4.83 -0.99 -3.26
C ASP A 423 -5.17 -2.14 -4.20
N THR A 424 -4.41 -3.22 -4.15
CA THR A 424 -4.70 -4.43 -4.92
C THR A 424 -5.98 -5.10 -4.44
N ALA A 425 -6.22 -5.19 -3.12
CA ALA A 425 -7.46 -5.75 -2.59
C ALA A 425 -8.69 -4.91 -2.99
N ALA A 426 -8.61 -3.58 -2.88
CA ALA A 426 -9.66 -2.68 -3.30
C ALA A 426 -9.89 -2.73 -4.82
N LEU A 427 -8.82 -2.89 -5.60
CA LEU A 427 -8.91 -3.13 -7.04
C LEU A 427 -9.63 -4.45 -7.35
N LEU A 428 -9.26 -5.54 -6.69
CA LEU A 428 -9.92 -6.83 -6.89
C LEU A 428 -11.37 -6.80 -6.44
N ASP A 429 -11.72 -6.07 -5.39
CA ASP A 429 -13.11 -5.95 -4.91
C ASP A 429 -14.00 -5.23 -5.94
N ARG A 430 -13.47 -4.21 -6.64
CA ARG A 430 -14.20 -3.51 -7.73
C ARG A 430 -14.15 -4.26 -9.07
N ALA A 431 -12.99 -4.82 -9.42
CA ALA A 431 -12.71 -5.29 -10.76
C ALA A 431 -12.98 -6.80 -10.92
N ALA A 432 -12.78 -7.58 -9.86
CA ALA A 432 -12.94 -9.03 -9.88
C ALA A 432 -13.51 -9.59 -8.56
N PRO A 433 -14.70 -9.14 -8.11
CA PRO A 433 -15.28 -9.59 -6.85
C PRO A 433 -15.50 -11.10 -6.87
N GLY A 434 -14.94 -11.81 -5.88
CA GLY A 434 -15.02 -13.27 -5.82
C GLY A 434 -14.16 -14.00 -6.87
N GLY A 435 -13.23 -13.31 -7.54
CA GLY A 435 -12.31 -13.89 -8.54
C GLY A 435 -12.86 -13.92 -9.97
N HIS A 436 -14.05 -13.35 -10.19
CA HIS A 436 -14.66 -13.22 -11.51
C HIS A 436 -14.63 -11.77 -11.96
N LEU A 437 -14.05 -11.53 -13.15
CA LEU A 437 -13.88 -10.20 -13.73
C LEU A 437 -15.24 -9.54 -14.03
N SER A 438 -15.36 -8.26 -13.68
CA SER A 438 -16.50 -7.40 -14.00
C SER A 438 -16.91 -7.52 -15.47
N ASP A 439 -18.22 -7.41 -15.73
CA ASP A 439 -18.74 -7.38 -17.10
C ASP A 439 -18.34 -6.10 -17.83
N ASP A 440 -18.29 -4.98 -17.10
CA ASP A 440 -17.82 -3.70 -17.60
C ASP A 440 -16.32 -3.55 -17.38
N LEU A 441 -15.56 -3.61 -18.49
CA LEU A 441 -14.11 -3.43 -18.52
C LEU A 441 -13.69 -1.98 -18.84
N LEU A 442 -14.63 -1.14 -19.29
CA LEU A 442 -14.36 0.27 -19.63
C LEU A 442 -14.09 1.11 -18.36
N ALA A 443 -14.67 0.66 -17.24
CA ALA A 443 -14.38 1.17 -15.90
C ALA A 443 -12.93 0.91 -15.42
N LEU A 444 -12.14 0.08 -16.12
CA LEU A 444 -10.77 -0.30 -15.74
C LEU A 444 -9.74 0.28 -16.71
N SER A 445 -8.68 0.87 -16.18
CA SER A 445 -7.52 1.33 -16.95
C SER A 445 -6.63 0.16 -17.40
N ASP A 446 -5.70 0.40 -18.32
CA ASP A 446 -4.74 -0.64 -18.75
C ASP A 446 -3.86 -1.13 -17.58
N ASP A 447 -3.48 -0.22 -16.69
CA ASP A 447 -2.73 -0.56 -15.46
C ASP A 447 -3.58 -1.43 -14.52
N ASP A 448 -4.87 -1.13 -14.38
CA ASP A 448 -5.79 -1.94 -13.59
C ASP A 448 -5.95 -3.34 -14.19
N LEU A 449 -6.15 -3.43 -15.50
CA LEU A 449 -6.27 -4.70 -16.23
C LEU A 449 -5.00 -5.55 -16.09
N ALA A 450 -3.83 -4.93 -16.23
CA ALA A 450 -2.53 -5.60 -16.06
C ALA A 450 -2.36 -6.15 -14.63
N ARG A 451 -2.77 -5.39 -13.61
CA ARG A 451 -2.73 -5.83 -12.21
C ARG A 451 -3.72 -6.95 -11.92
N VAL A 452 -4.92 -6.93 -12.50
CA VAL A 452 -5.97 -7.94 -12.29
C VAL A 452 -5.66 -9.26 -13.02
N PHE A 453 -4.92 -9.22 -14.13
CA PHE A 453 -4.60 -10.39 -14.97
C PHE A 453 -4.08 -11.62 -14.21
N GLY A 454 -3.24 -11.39 -13.19
CA GLY A 454 -2.66 -12.46 -12.36
C GLY A 454 -3.66 -13.12 -11.40
N HIS A 455 -4.82 -12.51 -11.16
CA HIS A 455 -5.75 -12.86 -10.09
C HIS A 455 -7.08 -13.47 -10.57
N VAL A 456 -7.33 -13.54 -11.88
CA VAL A 456 -8.55 -14.08 -12.49
C VAL A 456 -8.30 -15.42 -13.18
N ASP A 457 -9.38 -16.13 -13.52
CA ASP A 457 -9.31 -17.42 -14.21
C ASP A 457 -8.92 -17.26 -15.69
N ASP A 458 -8.65 -18.38 -16.38
CA ASP A 458 -8.21 -18.36 -17.77
C ASP A 458 -9.25 -17.79 -18.74
N ARG A 459 -10.55 -17.89 -18.42
CA ARG A 459 -11.63 -17.33 -19.24
C ARG A 459 -11.61 -15.82 -19.14
N ASP A 460 -11.48 -15.28 -17.94
CA ASP A 460 -11.42 -13.85 -17.70
C ASP A 460 -10.08 -13.24 -18.17
N ARG A 461 -8.97 -13.98 -18.11
CA ARG A 461 -7.71 -13.57 -18.77
C ARG A 461 -7.88 -13.36 -20.27
N LEU A 462 -8.61 -14.24 -20.95
CA LEU A 462 -8.92 -14.08 -22.38
C LEU A 462 -9.77 -12.84 -22.64
N ARG A 463 -10.71 -12.50 -21.74
CA ARG A 463 -11.49 -11.26 -21.83
C ARG A 463 -10.61 -10.02 -21.67
N ILE A 464 -9.69 -10.02 -20.71
CA ILE A 464 -8.69 -8.95 -20.54
C ILE A 464 -7.85 -8.79 -21.81
N MET A 465 -7.30 -9.91 -22.32
CA MET A 465 -6.47 -9.88 -23.54
C MET A 465 -7.24 -9.37 -24.76
N ALA A 466 -8.50 -9.77 -24.93
CA ALA A 466 -9.35 -9.29 -26.01
C ALA A 466 -9.61 -7.78 -25.92
N GLU A 467 -9.84 -7.27 -24.71
CA GLU A 467 -10.03 -5.84 -24.48
C GLU A 467 -8.72 -5.05 -24.70
N THR A 468 -7.59 -5.53 -24.21
CA THR A 468 -6.28 -4.90 -24.46
C THR A 468 -5.93 -4.88 -25.94
N ASP A 469 -6.15 -5.99 -26.66
CA ASP A 469 -5.92 -6.06 -28.11
C ASP A 469 -6.84 -5.11 -28.88
N ARG A 470 -8.09 -4.94 -28.44
CA ARG A 470 -9.00 -3.93 -29.01
C ARG A 470 -8.50 -2.52 -28.77
N ARG A 471 -8.04 -2.18 -27.56
CA ARG A 471 -7.47 -0.86 -27.25
C ARG A 471 -6.21 -0.59 -28.09
N ASP A 472 -5.38 -1.61 -28.32
CA ASP A 472 -4.20 -1.53 -29.18
C ASP A 472 -4.56 -1.31 -30.66
N ARG A 473 -5.60 -1.97 -31.17
CA ARG A 473 -6.15 -1.73 -32.52
C ARG A 473 -6.72 -0.32 -32.64
N ALA A 474 -7.49 0.13 -31.63
CA ALA A 474 -8.02 1.49 -31.59
C ALA A 474 -6.89 2.53 -31.63
N GLY A 475 -5.77 2.27 -30.95
CA GLY A 475 -4.58 3.13 -30.98
C GLY A 475 -3.83 3.16 -32.32
N GLN A 476 -4.24 2.35 -33.29
CA GLN A 476 -3.71 2.36 -34.66
C GLN A 476 -4.63 3.09 -35.64
N LEU A 477 -5.86 3.45 -35.22
CA LEU A 477 -6.81 4.16 -36.08
C LEU A 477 -6.40 5.63 -36.28
N PRO A 478 -6.61 6.20 -37.48
CA PRO A 478 -6.37 7.61 -37.74
C PRO A 478 -7.17 8.52 -36.79
N GLY A 479 -6.50 9.48 -36.14
CA GLY A 479 -7.14 10.41 -35.19
C GLY A 479 -7.27 9.90 -33.76
N ALA A 480 -6.91 8.64 -33.47
CA ALA A 480 -6.98 8.09 -32.12
C ALA A 480 -5.81 8.58 -31.22
N ARG A 481 -6.16 9.01 -30.00
CA ARG A 481 -5.22 9.48 -28.98
C ARG A 481 -4.87 8.34 -28.02
N ARG A 482 -3.69 7.73 -28.19
CA ARG A 482 -3.21 6.61 -27.35
C ARG A 482 -3.16 6.91 -25.85
N ASP A 483 -2.91 8.17 -25.48
CA ASP A 483 -2.87 8.61 -24.09
C ASP A 483 -4.25 8.67 -23.42
N LEU A 484 -5.34 8.53 -24.17
CA LEU A 484 -6.72 8.49 -23.68
C LEU A 484 -7.30 7.07 -23.66
N LEU A 485 -6.90 6.22 -24.61
CA LEU A 485 -7.45 4.88 -24.77
C LEU A 485 -7.25 3.96 -23.55
N GLY A 486 -6.10 4.07 -22.87
CA GLY A 486 -5.77 3.24 -21.70
C GLY A 486 -6.33 3.75 -20.36
N LEU A 487 -7.05 4.88 -20.36
CA LEU A 487 -7.62 5.46 -19.14
C LEU A 487 -8.98 4.81 -18.80
N SER A 488 -9.33 4.76 -17.53
CA SER A 488 -10.70 4.41 -17.12
C SER A 488 -11.68 5.57 -17.40
N ASP A 489 -12.98 5.29 -17.42
CA ASP A 489 -14.02 6.32 -17.59
C ASP A 489 -13.91 7.44 -16.53
N ASP A 490 -13.61 7.09 -15.29
CA ASP A 490 -13.39 8.06 -14.21
C ASP A 490 -12.16 8.96 -14.48
N GLN A 491 -11.09 8.38 -15.01
CA GLN A 491 -9.87 9.11 -15.37
C GLN A 491 -10.12 10.05 -16.57
N LEU A 492 -10.90 9.62 -17.56
CA LEU A 492 -11.33 10.47 -18.67
C LEU A 492 -12.21 11.63 -18.17
N ALA A 493 -13.17 11.35 -17.29
CA ALA A 493 -14.03 12.37 -16.69
C ALA A 493 -13.27 13.37 -15.81
N ALA A 494 -12.22 12.92 -15.10
CA ALA A 494 -11.29 13.79 -14.38
C ALA A 494 -10.51 14.69 -15.35
N ARG A 495 -9.91 14.11 -16.39
CA ARG A 495 -9.14 14.85 -17.39
C ARG A 495 -9.99 15.87 -18.15
N TYR A 496 -11.26 15.56 -18.41
CA TYR A 496 -12.21 16.48 -19.04
C TYR A 496 -12.49 17.73 -18.20
N ARG A 497 -12.51 17.59 -16.87
CA ARG A 497 -12.67 18.71 -15.93
C ARG A 497 -11.43 19.60 -15.89
N ASP A 498 -10.24 18.99 -15.89
CA ASP A 498 -8.99 19.68 -15.59
C ASP A 498 -8.22 20.19 -16.82
N ALA A 499 -8.45 19.59 -18.00
CA ALA A 499 -7.75 19.91 -19.25
C ALA A 499 -8.73 20.41 -20.34
N PRO A 500 -9.12 21.69 -20.33
CA PRO A 500 -10.08 22.23 -21.30
C PRO A 500 -9.61 22.13 -22.77
N ALA A 501 -8.30 22.08 -23.01
CA ALA A 501 -7.73 21.89 -24.34
C ALA A 501 -7.90 20.47 -24.90
N ASP A 502 -8.17 19.48 -24.06
CA ASP A 502 -8.33 18.07 -24.46
C ASP A 502 -9.81 17.69 -24.67
N ARG A 503 -10.77 18.61 -24.50
CA ARG A 503 -12.21 18.30 -24.44
C ARG A 503 -12.77 17.67 -25.71
N ASP A 504 -12.38 18.14 -26.88
CA ASP A 504 -12.88 17.59 -28.14
C ASP A 504 -12.38 16.15 -28.36
N ALA A 505 -11.11 15.89 -28.03
CA ALA A 505 -10.54 14.55 -28.10
C ALA A 505 -11.16 13.60 -27.04
N LEU A 506 -11.46 14.11 -25.85
CA LEU A 506 -12.14 13.36 -24.78
C LEU A 506 -13.61 13.08 -25.13
N ALA A 507 -14.31 14.02 -25.77
CA ALA A 507 -15.67 13.82 -26.24
C ALA A 507 -15.73 12.79 -27.38
N ALA A 508 -14.77 12.83 -28.30
CA ALA A 508 -14.63 11.81 -29.35
C ALA A 508 -14.35 10.41 -28.76
N GLU A 509 -13.49 10.33 -27.75
CA GLU A 509 -13.21 9.07 -27.04
C GLU A 509 -14.42 8.55 -26.27
N ALA A 510 -15.17 9.42 -25.59
CA ALA A 510 -16.40 9.04 -24.88
C ALA A 510 -17.45 8.51 -25.86
N HIS A 511 -17.67 9.20 -27.00
CA HIS A 511 -18.59 8.75 -28.03
C HIS A 511 -18.20 7.39 -28.62
N ARG A 512 -16.90 7.16 -28.84
CA ARG A 512 -16.37 5.87 -29.28
C ARG A 512 -16.69 4.75 -28.27
N ARG A 513 -16.55 5.01 -26.97
CA ARG A 513 -16.87 4.04 -25.90
C ARG A 513 -18.35 3.73 -25.83
N ASP A 514 -19.23 4.71 -26.01
CA ASP A 514 -20.68 4.49 -26.07
C ASP A 514 -21.05 3.53 -27.21
N LEU A 515 -20.47 3.74 -28.40
CA LEU A 515 -20.67 2.87 -29.56
C LEU A 515 -20.11 1.46 -29.32
N LEU A 516 -18.95 1.33 -28.66
CA LEU A 516 -18.42 0.02 -28.27
C LEU A 516 -19.32 -0.69 -27.25
N ALA A 517 -19.83 0.01 -26.24
CA ALA A 517 -20.74 -0.58 -25.25
C ALA A 517 -22.05 -1.03 -25.89
N GLN A 518 -22.55 -0.28 -26.87
CA GLN A 518 -23.76 -0.60 -27.61
C GLN A 518 -23.60 -1.80 -28.55
N HIS A 519 -22.51 -1.85 -29.31
CA HIS A 519 -22.34 -2.84 -30.39
C HIS A 519 -21.45 -4.02 -30.02
N PHE A 520 -20.60 -3.89 -29.00
CA PHE A 520 -19.69 -4.94 -28.52
C PHE A 520 -19.89 -5.25 -27.02
N PRO A 521 -21.11 -5.58 -26.56
CA PRO A 521 -21.37 -5.86 -25.15
C PRO A 521 -20.52 -7.05 -24.67
N GLY A 522 -19.80 -6.87 -23.54
CA GLY A 522 -18.88 -7.89 -23.02
C GLY A 522 -17.63 -8.14 -23.89
N GLY A 523 -17.41 -7.28 -24.89
CA GLY A 523 -16.25 -7.33 -25.77
C GLY A 523 -16.39 -8.28 -26.94
N GLN A 524 -17.59 -8.59 -27.40
CA GLN A 524 -17.84 -9.29 -28.66
C GLN A 524 -18.98 -8.62 -29.41
N LEU A 525 -18.94 -8.62 -30.75
CA LEU A 525 -19.98 -8.05 -31.59
C LEU A 525 -21.34 -8.69 -31.25
N ALA A 526 -22.35 -7.85 -31.00
CA ALA A 526 -23.70 -8.27 -30.62
C ALA A 526 -24.22 -9.42 -31.50
N ASP A 527 -24.86 -10.41 -30.87
CA ASP A 527 -25.35 -11.61 -31.56
C ASP A 527 -26.41 -11.29 -32.62
N ARG A 528 -27.21 -10.25 -32.37
CA ARG A 528 -28.25 -9.78 -33.28
C ARG A 528 -27.83 -8.46 -33.93
N LEU A 529 -27.75 -8.46 -35.26
CA LEU A 529 -27.39 -7.27 -36.04
C LEU A 529 -28.58 -6.63 -36.77
N ASP A 530 -29.76 -7.27 -36.76
CA ASP A 530 -30.97 -6.86 -37.50
C ASP A 530 -31.37 -5.39 -37.30
N ASP A 531 -31.13 -4.85 -36.08
CA ASP A 531 -31.55 -3.50 -35.67
C ASP A 531 -30.41 -2.47 -35.75
N VAL A 532 -29.21 -2.86 -36.18
CA VAL A 532 -28.03 -1.98 -36.28
C VAL A 532 -27.97 -1.34 -37.66
N GLY A 533 -28.04 -0.01 -37.79
CA GLY A 533 -28.00 0.66 -39.10
C GLY A 533 -26.66 0.50 -39.85
N ASP A 534 -26.65 0.74 -41.16
CA ASP A 534 -25.48 0.45 -42.02
C ASP A 534 -24.25 1.30 -41.68
N ASP A 535 -24.45 2.56 -41.30
CA ASP A 535 -23.36 3.43 -40.80
C ASP A 535 -22.71 2.85 -39.53
N ALA A 536 -23.52 2.29 -38.64
CA ALA A 536 -23.02 1.67 -37.41
C ALA A 536 -22.34 0.32 -37.70
N LEU A 537 -22.83 -0.47 -38.67
CA LEU A 537 -22.17 -1.69 -39.14
C LEU A 537 -20.81 -1.37 -39.76
N ALA A 538 -20.73 -0.36 -40.62
CA ALA A 538 -19.48 0.12 -41.22
C ALA A 538 -18.49 0.63 -40.16
N TRP A 539 -18.98 1.34 -39.14
CA TRP A 539 -18.16 1.73 -38.00
C TRP A 539 -17.64 0.51 -37.22
N CYS A 540 -18.49 -0.50 -36.97
CA CYS A 540 -18.11 -1.72 -36.26
C CYS A 540 -17.01 -2.51 -36.97
N MET A 541 -16.95 -2.49 -38.31
CA MET A 541 -15.91 -3.18 -39.08
C MET A 541 -14.49 -2.73 -38.71
N GLN A 542 -14.31 -1.50 -38.25
CA GLN A 542 -13.00 -0.97 -37.84
C GLN A 542 -12.45 -1.64 -36.56
N TYR A 543 -13.34 -2.25 -35.77
CA TYR A 543 -13.03 -2.84 -34.46
C TYR A 543 -13.28 -4.36 -34.40
N ALA A 544 -14.02 -4.89 -35.37
CA ALA A 544 -14.39 -6.30 -35.47
C ALA A 544 -13.19 -7.21 -35.77
N ASP A 545 -13.21 -8.43 -35.23
CA ASP A 545 -12.29 -9.50 -35.66
C ASP A 545 -12.72 -10.15 -37.00
N GLU A 546 -11.90 -11.05 -37.53
CA GLU A 546 -12.17 -11.70 -38.83
C GLU A 546 -13.53 -12.42 -38.88
N ARG A 547 -13.98 -13.02 -37.77
CA ARG A 547 -15.27 -13.72 -37.72
C ARG A 547 -16.43 -12.75 -37.61
N GLU A 548 -16.25 -11.70 -36.82
CA GLU A 548 -17.24 -10.64 -36.64
C GLU A 548 -17.43 -9.84 -37.94
N ILE A 549 -16.36 -9.55 -38.69
CA ILE A 549 -16.42 -8.93 -40.02
C ILE A 549 -17.28 -9.77 -40.97
N LEU A 550 -17.10 -11.10 -40.99
CA LEU A 550 -17.92 -11.99 -41.83
C LEU A 550 -19.40 -11.95 -41.45
N ARG A 551 -19.73 -11.85 -40.15
CA ARG A 551 -21.12 -11.69 -39.69
C ARG A 551 -21.72 -10.35 -40.09
N ILE A 552 -20.93 -9.28 -40.03
CA ILE A 552 -21.36 -7.95 -40.50
C ILE A 552 -21.62 -8.01 -42.01
N ALA A 553 -20.72 -8.61 -42.78
CA ALA A 553 -20.87 -8.78 -44.22
C ALA A 553 -22.12 -9.60 -44.57
N GLU A 554 -22.36 -10.72 -43.89
CA GLU A 554 -23.56 -11.55 -44.10
C GLU A 554 -24.86 -10.77 -43.81
N GLU A 555 -24.85 -9.93 -42.77
CA GLU A 555 -25.98 -9.07 -42.45
C GLU A 555 -26.22 -7.98 -43.49
N MET A 556 -25.15 -7.34 -43.99
CA MET A 556 -25.26 -6.35 -45.07
C MET A 556 -25.72 -6.99 -46.37
N ASP A 557 -25.16 -8.15 -46.74
CA ASP A 557 -25.59 -8.93 -47.91
C ASP A 557 -27.07 -9.33 -47.81
N ARG A 558 -27.56 -9.64 -46.61
CA ARG A 558 -28.98 -9.96 -46.36
C ARG A 558 -29.90 -8.75 -46.58
N ARG A 559 -29.43 -7.53 -46.27
CA ARG A 559 -30.20 -6.28 -46.43
C ARG A 559 -30.21 -5.79 -47.87
N ASP A 560 -29.06 -5.87 -48.52
CA ASP A 560 -28.80 -5.34 -49.86
C ASP A 560 -28.89 -6.42 -50.94
N ALA A 561 -29.52 -7.56 -50.65
CA ALA A 561 -29.70 -8.66 -51.58
C ALA A 561 -30.47 -8.21 -52.84
N ALA A 562 -29.75 -7.91 -53.92
CA ALA A 562 -30.34 -7.63 -55.23
C ALA A 562 -30.82 -8.93 -55.88
N ALA A 563 -32.07 -8.95 -56.35
CA ALA A 563 -32.60 -10.08 -57.11
C ALA A 563 -31.97 -10.10 -58.51
N MET A 564 -31.06 -11.05 -58.76
CA MET A 564 -30.43 -11.19 -60.07
C MET A 564 -31.45 -11.56 -61.15
N PRO A 565 -31.42 -10.91 -62.33
CA PRO A 565 -32.32 -11.23 -63.43
C PRO A 565 -32.04 -12.65 -63.96
N ALA A 566 -33.09 -13.33 -64.40
CA ALA A 566 -32.95 -14.64 -65.05
C ALA A 566 -32.32 -14.47 -66.45
N PRO A 567 -31.45 -15.40 -66.89
CA PRO A 567 -30.88 -15.35 -68.23
C PRO A 567 -31.95 -15.42 -69.33
N ALA A 568 -31.75 -14.66 -70.39
CA ALA A 568 -32.56 -14.63 -71.59
C ALA A 568 -32.37 -15.94 -72.38
N ALA A 569 -33.47 -16.41 -72.96
CA ALA A 569 -33.53 -17.68 -73.70
C ALA A 569 -34.40 -17.55 -74.95
N THR A 570 -34.14 -16.50 -75.74
CA THR A 570 -34.80 -16.25 -77.02
C THR A 570 -34.31 -17.21 -78.12
N GLY A 571 -33.18 -17.89 -77.90
CA GLY A 571 -32.57 -18.83 -78.84
C GLY A 571 -31.60 -18.16 -79.81
N ASP A 572 -31.43 -16.84 -79.71
CA ASP A 572 -30.40 -16.08 -80.40
C ASP A 572 -29.33 -15.62 -79.41
N ALA A 573 -28.16 -16.25 -79.47
CA ALA A 573 -27.09 -16.03 -78.50
C ALA A 573 -26.56 -14.58 -78.43
N VAL A 574 -26.78 -13.76 -79.45
CA VAL A 574 -26.39 -12.33 -79.40
C VAL A 574 -27.49 -11.51 -78.75
N ASP A 575 -28.76 -11.75 -79.10
CA ASP A 575 -29.88 -11.03 -78.49
C ASP A 575 -30.03 -11.41 -77.00
N ASP A 576 -29.80 -12.67 -76.64
CA ASP A 576 -29.79 -13.14 -75.25
C ASP A 576 -28.69 -12.48 -74.42
N LEU A 577 -27.48 -12.36 -74.97
CA LEU A 577 -26.38 -11.65 -74.32
C LEU A 577 -26.70 -10.17 -74.08
N LEU A 578 -27.32 -9.51 -75.06
CA LEU A 578 -27.69 -8.10 -74.93
C LEU A 578 -28.84 -7.90 -73.94
N ALA A 579 -29.83 -8.79 -73.93
CA ALA A 579 -30.94 -8.77 -72.99
C ALA A 579 -30.45 -8.99 -71.55
N ASP A 580 -29.56 -9.94 -71.33
CA ASP A 580 -28.97 -10.20 -70.00
C ASP A 580 -28.20 -9.01 -69.47
N ARG A 581 -27.39 -8.38 -70.33
CA ARG A 581 -26.59 -7.22 -69.94
C ARG A 581 -27.48 -6.02 -69.61
N ASN A 582 -28.56 -5.82 -70.35
CA ASN A 582 -29.52 -4.75 -70.06
C ASN A 582 -30.31 -5.04 -68.78
N ALA A 583 -30.76 -6.27 -68.57
CA ALA A 583 -31.45 -6.66 -67.35
C ALA A 583 -30.54 -6.54 -66.11
N LEU A 584 -29.25 -6.87 -66.26
CA LEU A 584 -28.25 -6.68 -65.21
C LEU A 584 -28.01 -5.19 -64.93
N ALA A 585 -27.90 -4.37 -65.98
CA ALA A 585 -27.76 -2.92 -65.83
C ALA A 585 -28.98 -2.31 -65.12
N GLU A 586 -30.19 -2.74 -65.45
CA GLU A 586 -31.43 -2.30 -64.77
C GLU A 586 -31.49 -2.76 -63.30
N ALA A 587 -31.07 -4.00 -63.01
CA ALA A 587 -30.98 -4.49 -61.64
C ALA A 587 -29.92 -3.75 -60.80
N MET A 588 -28.90 -3.21 -61.45
CA MET A 588 -27.82 -2.43 -60.84
C MET A 588 -28.06 -0.91 -60.88
N ASP A 589 -29.09 -0.42 -61.57
CA ASP A 589 -29.42 1.00 -61.72
C ASP A 589 -29.60 1.77 -60.38
N PRO A 590 -30.07 1.15 -59.27
CA PRO A 590 -30.10 1.82 -57.98
C PRO A 590 -28.71 2.13 -57.40
N ALA A 591 -27.65 1.51 -57.92
CA ALA A 591 -26.28 1.79 -57.50
C ALA A 591 -25.76 3.06 -58.20
N PRO A 592 -25.14 4.01 -57.46
CA PRO A 592 -24.55 5.19 -58.08
C PRO A 592 -23.47 4.78 -59.09
N ASP A 593 -23.40 5.52 -60.19
CA ASP A 593 -22.36 5.37 -61.23
C ASP A 593 -20.98 5.25 -60.57
N PRO A 594 -20.15 4.24 -60.89
CA PRO A 594 -18.76 4.09 -60.43
C PRO A 594 -17.94 5.39 -60.40
N ASP A 595 -18.15 6.29 -61.38
CA ASP A 595 -17.46 7.58 -61.44
C ASP A 595 -17.92 8.57 -60.34
N GLY A 596 -19.09 8.34 -59.74
CA GLY A 596 -19.67 9.08 -58.62
C GLY A 596 -19.34 8.53 -57.23
N TRP A 597 -18.62 7.40 -57.11
CA TRP A 597 -18.32 6.79 -55.81
C TRP A 597 -17.46 7.69 -54.91
N GLY A 598 -16.69 8.61 -55.51
CA GLY A 598 -15.93 9.61 -54.75
C GLY A 598 -16.78 10.67 -54.04
N ALA A 599 -18.04 10.90 -54.47
CA ALA A 599 -18.93 11.88 -53.85
C ALA A 599 -19.51 11.42 -52.50
N LEU A 600 -19.45 10.12 -52.20
CA LEU A 600 -19.85 9.55 -50.90
C LEU A 600 -18.74 9.68 -49.84
N ALA A 601 -17.53 10.05 -50.22
CA ALA A 601 -16.51 10.49 -49.29
C ALA A 601 -16.75 11.98 -48.99
N ASP A 602 -16.90 12.32 -47.71
CA ASP A 602 -17.24 13.65 -47.19
C ASP A 602 -16.08 14.68 -47.37
N ASP A 603 -15.47 14.71 -48.56
CA ASP A 603 -14.43 15.65 -48.97
C ASP A 603 -15.06 16.80 -49.77
N ALA A 604 -15.32 17.91 -49.08
CA ALA A 604 -15.90 19.12 -49.65
C ALA A 604 -15.14 19.64 -50.88
N THR A 605 -13.84 19.36 -51.01
CA THR A 605 -13.04 19.79 -52.16
C THR A 605 -13.22 18.91 -53.39
N PHE A 606 -13.56 17.64 -53.20
CA PHE A 606 -13.85 16.71 -54.29
C PHE A 606 -15.26 16.94 -54.86
N ALA A 607 -16.22 17.25 -53.99
CA ALA A 607 -17.60 17.56 -54.39
C ALA A 607 -17.70 18.79 -55.31
N GLU A 608 -16.90 19.85 -55.06
CA GLU A 608 -16.85 21.02 -55.95
C GLU A 608 -16.23 20.69 -57.33
N GLN A 609 -15.19 19.87 -57.37
CA GLN A 609 -14.52 19.46 -58.62
C GLN A 609 -15.42 18.57 -59.48
N LEU A 610 -16.25 17.72 -58.85
CA LEU A 610 -17.18 16.84 -59.55
C LEU A 610 -18.38 17.60 -60.12
N ALA A 611 -18.93 18.56 -59.38
CA ALA A 611 -20.02 19.41 -59.88
C ALA A 611 -19.63 20.18 -61.15
N GLU A 612 -18.36 20.58 -61.27
CA GLU A 612 -17.82 21.24 -62.47
C GLU A 612 -17.64 20.25 -63.66
N ALA A 613 -17.36 18.97 -63.38
CA ALA A 613 -17.20 17.93 -64.40
C ALA A 613 -18.53 17.39 -64.95
N VAL A 614 -19.57 17.27 -64.12
CA VAL A 614 -20.90 16.75 -64.51
C VAL A 614 -21.64 17.72 -65.43
N ASP A 615 -21.38 19.03 -65.33
CA ASP A 615 -21.99 20.06 -66.19
C ASP A 615 -21.44 20.05 -67.63
N GLU A 616 -20.29 19.38 -67.88
CA GLU A 616 -19.68 19.26 -69.23
C GLU A 616 -20.26 18.10 -70.07
N SER A 617 -20.87 17.09 -69.45
CA SER A 617 -21.46 15.92 -70.14
C SER A 617 -22.97 16.10 -70.34
N GLY A 618 -23.33 16.92 -71.32
CA GLY A 618 -24.72 17.27 -71.65
C GLY A 618 -25.66 16.07 -71.79
N ALA A 619 -26.75 16.10 -71.02
CA ALA A 619 -27.87 15.18 -71.09
C ALA A 619 -28.62 15.30 -72.44
N GLY A 620 -28.75 14.17 -73.14
CA GLY A 620 -29.60 14.01 -74.30
C GLY A 620 -30.15 12.58 -74.39
N GLU A 621 -31.46 12.44 -74.17
CA GLU A 621 -32.23 11.21 -74.35
C GLU A 621 -32.18 10.71 -75.80
N GLU A 622 -31.34 9.71 -76.08
CA GLU A 622 -31.52 8.73 -77.17
C GLU A 622 -30.91 7.40 -76.69
N VAL A 623 -31.68 6.30 -76.74
CA VAL A 623 -31.24 4.95 -76.33
C VAL A 623 -29.85 4.66 -76.94
N PRO A 624 -28.80 4.40 -76.14
CA PRO A 624 -27.45 4.28 -76.67
C PRO A 624 -27.37 3.10 -77.63
N ARG A 625 -27.17 3.38 -78.93
CA ARG A 625 -26.81 2.33 -79.89
C ARG A 625 -25.41 1.84 -79.52
N ILE A 626 -25.30 0.54 -79.20
CA ILE A 626 -24.04 -0.14 -78.87
C ILE A 626 -22.95 0.28 -79.85
N THR A 627 -21.90 0.87 -79.32
CA THR A 627 -20.76 1.30 -80.11
C THR A 627 -19.94 0.09 -80.56
N ARG A 628 -19.13 0.30 -81.61
CA ARG A 628 -18.21 -0.75 -82.09
C ARG A 628 -17.16 -1.16 -81.05
N ALA A 629 -16.80 -0.26 -80.13
CA ALA A 629 -15.84 -0.55 -79.07
C ALA A 629 -16.47 -1.49 -78.03
N GLU A 630 -17.69 -1.20 -77.60
CA GLU A 630 -18.46 -2.05 -76.68
C GLU A 630 -18.76 -3.41 -77.31
N ALA A 631 -19.18 -3.45 -78.57
CA ALA A 631 -19.40 -4.72 -79.28
C ALA A 631 -18.13 -5.59 -79.42
N ARG A 632 -16.93 -4.99 -79.42
CA ARG A 632 -15.68 -5.75 -79.40
C ARG A 632 -15.40 -6.35 -78.03
N ALA A 633 -15.64 -5.59 -76.97
CA ALA A 633 -15.48 -6.07 -75.60
C ALA A 633 -16.45 -7.22 -75.29
N MET A 634 -17.70 -7.13 -75.77
CA MET A 634 -18.72 -8.17 -75.57
C MET A 634 -18.46 -9.48 -76.34
N TYR A 635 -17.57 -9.48 -77.35
CA TYR A 635 -17.31 -10.69 -78.13
C TYR A 635 -16.65 -11.80 -77.30
N ASP A 636 -15.75 -11.43 -76.40
CA ASP A 636 -15.06 -12.42 -75.56
C ASP A 636 -16.05 -13.09 -74.60
N GLU A 637 -17.04 -12.35 -74.08
CA GLU A 637 -18.14 -12.89 -73.29
C GLU A 637 -19.03 -13.83 -74.11
N TYR A 638 -19.41 -13.43 -75.34
CA TYR A 638 -20.15 -14.30 -76.26
C TYR A 638 -19.42 -15.63 -76.51
N VAL A 639 -18.12 -15.59 -76.80
CA VAL A 639 -17.28 -16.78 -77.02
C VAL A 639 -17.28 -17.67 -75.79
N TYR A 640 -17.16 -17.09 -74.59
CA TYR A 640 -17.14 -17.83 -73.34
C TYR A 640 -18.49 -18.49 -73.04
N ARG A 641 -19.61 -17.78 -73.23
CA ARG A 641 -20.96 -18.33 -73.04
C ARG A 641 -21.27 -19.48 -73.99
N GLN A 642 -20.91 -19.33 -75.27
CA GLN A 642 -21.06 -20.40 -76.26
C GLN A 642 -20.20 -21.63 -75.92
N TYR A 643 -19.00 -21.40 -75.40
CA TYR A 643 -18.13 -22.48 -74.93
C TYR A 643 -18.76 -23.25 -73.75
N LEU A 644 -19.24 -22.55 -72.71
CA LEU A 644 -19.87 -23.19 -71.55
C LEU A 644 -21.14 -23.95 -71.93
N GLN A 645 -22.00 -23.35 -72.76
CA GLN A 645 -23.22 -24.02 -73.20
C GLN A 645 -22.91 -25.32 -73.98
N ALA A 646 -21.94 -25.26 -74.90
CA ALA A 646 -21.51 -26.45 -75.62
C ALA A 646 -20.81 -27.48 -74.71
N GLU A 647 -20.07 -27.04 -73.71
CA GLU A 647 -19.45 -27.93 -72.72
C GLU A 647 -20.52 -28.71 -71.94
N ASP A 648 -21.57 -28.03 -71.49
CA ASP A 648 -22.68 -28.65 -70.76
C ASP A 648 -23.51 -29.58 -71.66
N ASP A 649 -23.93 -29.10 -72.84
CA ASP A 649 -24.77 -29.86 -73.78
C ASP A 649 -24.06 -31.12 -74.30
N LEU A 650 -22.77 -31.00 -74.58
CA LEU A 650 -21.96 -32.08 -75.16
C LEU A 650 -21.13 -32.83 -74.11
N ARG A 651 -21.34 -32.53 -72.81
CA ARG A 651 -20.65 -33.15 -71.67
C ARG A 651 -19.13 -33.16 -71.83
N GLY A 652 -18.57 -32.05 -72.31
CA GLY A 652 -17.13 -31.84 -72.52
C GLY A 652 -16.54 -32.44 -73.82
N VAL A 653 -17.34 -33.06 -74.69
CA VAL A 653 -16.86 -33.66 -75.95
C VAL A 653 -16.75 -32.60 -77.06
N LEU A 654 -15.75 -31.72 -76.94
CA LEU A 654 -15.58 -30.56 -77.82
C LEU A 654 -14.47 -30.73 -78.88
N LEU A 655 -13.44 -31.51 -78.57
CA LEU A 655 -12.27 -31.69 -79.43
C LEU A 655 -12.30 -33.06 -80.09
N ASN A 656 -11.78 -33.15 -81.32
CA ASN A 656 -11.46 -34.45 -81.89
C ASN A 656 -10.23 -35.06 -81.19
N LYS A 657 -10.07 -36.39 -81.31
CA LYS A 657 -8.98 -37.14 -80.67
C LYS A 657 -7.58 -36.56 -80.94
N LYS A 658 -7.35 -36.01 -82.13
CA LYS A 658 -6.06 -35.42 -82.52
C LYS A 658 -5.83 -34.08 -81.82
N ALA A 659 -6.84 -33.22 -81.75
CA ALA A 659 -6.76 -31.92 -81.09
C ALA A 659 -6.66 -32.07 -79.56
N GLN A 660 -7.35 -33.06 -78.99
CA GLN A 660 -7.25 -33.41 -77.57
C GLN A 660 -5.86 -33.90 -77.21
N ALA A 661 -5.27 -34.81 -78.01
CA ALA A 661 -3.89 -35.28 -77.80
C ALA A 661 -2.84 -34.17 -77.96
N ALA A 662 -3.15 -33.12 -78.73
CA ALA A 662 -2.29 -31.96 -78.92
C ALA A 662 -2.44 -30.89 -77.81
N GLY A 663 -3.27 -31.13 -76.79
CA GLY A 663 -3.46 -30.20 -75.67
C GLY A 663 -4.05 -28.85 -76.07
N ARG A 664 -4.84 -28.80 -77.16
CA ARG A 664 -5.49 -27.55 -77.58
C ARG A 664 -6.58 -27.19 -76.58
N ALA A 665 -6.66 -25.91 -76.21
CA ALA A 665 -7.72 -25.42 -75.34
C ALA A 665 -9.06 -25.40 -76.11
N PRO A 666 -10.11 -26.09 -75.63
CA PRO A 666 -11.42 -26.17 -76.30
C PRO A 666 -12.05 -24.80 -76.63
N ILE A 667 -11.91 -23.82 -75.74
CA ILE A 667 -12.45 -22.46 -75.94
C ILE A 667 -11.95 -21.78 -77.22
N THR A 668 -10.73 -22.11 -77.67
CA THR A 668 -10.14 -21.52 -78.89
C THR A 668 -10.86 -21.93 -80.18
N LEU A 669 -11.77 -22.91 -80.11
CA LEU A 669 -12.62 -23.31 -81.23
C LEU A 669 -13.77 -22.32 -81.48
N PHE A 670 -14.21 -21.61 -80.44
CA PHE A 670 -15.36 -20.71 -80.49
C PHE A 670 -15.02 -19.32 -81.02
N SER A 671 -13.74 -19.03 -81.24
CA SER A 671 -13.26 -17.79 -81.87
C SER A 671 -12.40 -18.06 -83.10
N GLY A 672 -12.13 -17.02 -83.88
CA GLY A 672 -11.22 -17.08 -85.04
C GLY A 672 -11.80 -17.74 -86.31
N PRO A 673 -10.96 -18.17 -87.26
CA PRO A 673 -11.42 -18.67 -88.56
C PRO A 673 -12.07 -20.06 -88.50
N ALA A 674 -13.22 -20.22 -89.17
CA ALA A 674 -13.99 -21.46 -89.31
C ALA A 674 -13.12 -22.69 -89.63
N ARG A 675 -12.20 -22.55 -90.59
CA ARG A 675 -11.30 -23.62 -91.02
C ARG A 675 -10.49 -24.24 -89.88
N ILE A 676 -10.03 -23.40 -88.94
CA ILE A 676 -9.17 -23.85 -87.84
C ILE A 676 -10.04 -24.49 -86.74
N ALA A 677 -11.20 -23.91 -86.46
CA ALA A 677 -12.15 -24.45 -85.48
C ALA A 677 -12.67 -25.83 -85.90
N HIS A 678 -13.25 -25.95 -87.10
CA HIS A 678 -13.82 -27.20 -87.62
C HIS A 678 -12.78 -28.32 -87.79
N ALA A 679 -11.52 -28.00 -88.07
CA ALA A 679 -10.45 -29.01 -88.18
C ALA A 679 -10.08 -29.65 -86.83
N ASN A 680 -10.38 -28.98 -85.72
CA ASN A 680 -10.02 -29.41 -84.37
C ASN A 680 -11.24 -29.82 -83.52
N ALA A 681 -12.45 -29.47 -83.94
CA ALA A 681 -13.72 -29.83 -83.29
C ALA A 681 -14.06 -31.33 -83.40
N SER A 682 -14.77 -31.85 -82.39
CA SER A 682 -15.49 -33.14 -82.44
C SER A 682 -16.62 -33.10 -83.48
N ASP A 683 -17.20 -34.25 -83.82
CA ASP A 683 -18.29 -34.28 -84.79
C ASP A 683 -19.60 -33.76 -84.15
N GLU A 684 -19.78 -34.04 -82.86
CA GLU A 684 -20.86 -33.54 -82.02
C GLU A 684 -20.84 -32.01 -81.91
N LEU A 685 -19.66 -31.38 -81.76
CA LEU A 685 -19.55 -29.93 -81.71
C LEU A 685 -19.87 -29.25 -83.05
N LYS A 686 -19.57 -29.91 -84.17
CA LYS A 686 -19.92 -29.39 -85.50
C LYS A 686 -21.41 -29.41 -85.74
N GLU A 687 -22.10 -30.46 -85.27
CA GLU A 687 -23.56 -30.54 -85.29
C GLU A 687 -24.17 -29.48 -84.37
N TRP A 688 -23.61 -29.30 -83.17
CA TRP A 688 -24.04 -28.25 -82.25
C TRP A 688 -23.92 -26.85 -82.86
N TRP A 689 -22.83 -26.54 -83.56
CA TRP A 689 -22.69 -25.26 -84.28
C TRP A 689 -23.65 -25.10 -85.47
N ALA A 690 -24.16 -26.19 -86.04
CA ALA A 690 -25.17 -26.09 -87.11
C ALA A 690 -26.52 -25.62 -86.57
N GLU A 691 -26.81 -25.92 -85.30
CA GLU A 691 -28.04 -25.51 -84.60
C GLU A 691 -27.89 -24.15 -83.92
N HIS A 692 -26.78 -23.92 -83.21
CA HIS A 692 -26.57 -22.72 -82.37
C HIS A 692 -25.80 -21.60 -83.08
N GLY A 693 -25.17 -21.92 -84.22
CA GLY A 693 -24.31 -21.02 -84.96
C GLY A 693 -22.94 -20.83 -84.31
N ARG A 694 -22.00 -20.27 -85.08
CA ARG A 694 -20.68 -19.86 -84.62
C ARG A 694 -20.29 -18.55 -85.29
N LEU A 695 -20.29 -17.46 -84.53
CA LEU A 695 -19.97 -16.14 -85.08
C LEU A 695 -18.49 -15.82 -84.90
N THR A 696 -17.88 -15.30 -85.96
CA THR A 696 -16.61 -14.58 -85.85
C THR A 696 -16.83 -13.24 -85.13
N GLN A 697 -15.78 -12.67 -84.51
CA GLN A 697 -15.84 -11.33 -83.89
C GLN A 697 -16.43 -10.30 -84.84
N ALA A 698 -16.06 -10.51 -86.09
CA ALA A 698 -16.61 -9.86 -87.22
C ALA A 698 -18.17 -9.92 -87.22
N GLU A 699 -18.72 -11.09 -87.53
CA GLU A 699 -20.18 -11.27 -87.65
C GLU A 699 -20.94 -10.88 -86.37
N PHE A 700 -20.33 -11.07 -85.20
CA PHE A 700 -20.88 -10.63 -83.91
C PHE A 700 -21.06 -9.11 -83.85
N ILE A 701 -20.05 -8.31 -84.22
CA ILE A 701 -20.15 -6.85 -84.22
C ILE A 701 -21.21 -6.37 -85.22
N GLU A 702 -21.30 -6.99 -86.40
CA GLU A 702 -22.34 -6.66 -87.40
C GLU A 702 -23.74 -6.89 -86.83
N LYS A 703 -23.93 -7.99 -86.10
CA LYS A 703 -25.20 -8.35 -85.46
C LYS A 703 -25.53 -7.46 -84.26
N ALA A 704 -24.57 -7.20 -83.37
CA ALA A 704 -24.76 -6.38 -82.18
C ALA A 704 -24.95 -4.88 -82.47
N THR A 705 -24.37 -4.36 -83.57
CA THR A 705 -24.47 -2.93 -83.93
C THR A 705 -25.48 -2.64 -85.05
N GLY A 706 -25.94 -3.67 -85.76
CA GLY A 706 -26.80 -3.55 -86.95
C GLY A 706 -26.09 -2.92 -88.17
N GLN A 707 -24.77 -2.72 -88.12
CA GLN A 707 -23.99 -2.07 -89.19
C GLN A 707 -23.21 -3.11 -90.01
N ALA A 708 -23.43 -3.11 -91.34
CA ALA A 708 -22.76 -4.04 -92.26
C ALA A 708 -21.24 -3.86 -92.30
N GLN A 709 -20.50 -4.97 -92.26
CA GLN A 709 -19.03 -4.99 -92.24
C GLN A 709 -18.46 -5.83 -93.39
N ARG A 710 -17.50 -5.24 -94.12
CA ARG A 710 -16.86 -5.90 -95.29
C ARG A 710 -16.25 -7.26 -94.96
N TRP A 711 -15.70 -7.42 -93.76
CA TRP A 711 -15.05 -8.66 -93.33
C TRP A 711 -16.04 -9.76 -92.92
N ALA A 712 -17.31 -9.45 -92.64
CA ALA A 712 -18.30 -10.42 -92.17
C ALA A 712 -18.86 -11.22 -93.35
N ALA A 713 -19.09 -10.52 -94.47
CA ALA A 713 -19.42 -11.18 -95.73
C ALA A 713 -18.35 -12.21 -96.16
N GLY A 714 -17.06 -11.92 -95.89
CA GLY A 714 -15.96 -12.85 -96.15
C GLY A 714 -15.92 -14.04 -95.18
N ALA A 715 -16.26 -13.83 -93.91
CA ALA A 715 -16.37 -14.89 -92.90
C ALA A 715 -17.54 -15.85 -93.21
N ARG A 716 -18.72 -15.31 -93.52
CA ARG A 716 -19.91 -16.10 -93.92
C ARG A 716 -19.64 -16.98 -95.13
N LYS A 717 -18.92 -16.45 -96.12
CA LYS A 717 -18.50 -17.22 -97.30
C LYS A 717 -17.55 -18.36 -96.92
N ASN A 718 -16.56 -18.12 -96.06
CA ASN A 718 -15.62 -19.16 -95.61
C ASN A 718 -16.30 -20.25 -94.76
N GLU A 719 -17.29 -19.90 -93.94
CA GLU A 719 -18.11 -20.85 -93.17
C GLU A 719 -18.97 -21.70 -94.13
N SER A 720 -19.68 -21.07 -95.08
CA SER A 720 -20.47 -21.76 -96.10
C SER A 720 -19.63 -22.69 -96.98
N ASP A 721 -18.45 -22.25 -97.43
CA ASP A 721 -17.50 -23.05 -98.21
C ASP A 721 -16.96 -24.27 -97.42
N HIS A 722 -16.99 -24.22 -96.08
CA HIS A 722 -16.60 -25.33 -95.21
C HIS A 722 -17.75 -26.29 -94.93
N GLN A 723 -18.96 -25.79 -94.67
CA GLN A 723 -20.15 -26.62 -94.47
C GLN A 723 -20.53 -27.42 -95.74
N ASN A 724 -20.24 -26.86 -96.92
CA ASN A 724 -20.47 -27.51 -98.21
C ASN A 724 -19.41 -28.56 -98.60
N LYS A 725 -18.34 -28.76 -97.82
CA LYS A 725 -17.26 -29.75 -98.08
C LYS A 725 -17.52 -31.14 -97.48
N ARG A 726 -18.79 -31.56 -97.39
CA ARG A 726 -19.17 -32.89 -96.87
C ARG A 726 -18.44 -34.05 -97.55
#